data_AF-A0A1G0HBL3-F1
#
_entry.id   AF-A0A1G0HBL3-F1
#
_cell.length_a   1.000
_cell.length_b   1.000
_cell.length_c   1.000
_cell.angle_alpha   90.00
_cell.angle_beta   90.00
_cell.angle_gamma   90.00
#
_symmetry.space_group_name_H-M   'P 1'
#
loop_
_entity.id
_entity.type
_entity.pdbx_description
1 polymer ?
#
loop_
_entity_poly.entity_id
_entity_poly.type
_entity_poly.pdbx_seq_one_letter_code
_entity_poly.pdbx_strand_id
1 'polypeptide(L)'
;MRRNRDPGRIFKSIRADEQDYWEKFVEELLNPENPEYRFEKRKEFDRFPFTVRLNSKTAQYEVVETAKNPATQRKSNPLYPLSEKMSVTKQQSVSYANPKEGYVPPVFGWDRNNRKQLLVGVSFVPADCFFWLMAVYDVGTYARTKDFHTREEADAYLDAKIKNGFYHTSLEALEATGKKYLRNHNELLAGLKWNLNGSAHITVFSNNLESRLLAQLRATDLQKRLEEKYPDQKPIVVPISIYPNFDFYTREMQQADLYEVMKNSELSHYALAIKFIKTGEISFDLNINFLSCFNLLVKKLGEKVTENFFEKNYRAIDLYKLMCMLRNESFGNVVKIIALVLIIIKKCDADQIAEGFSRRGKRNFYHDSTGFYLLMLVLEKEAAINSTENVAKIVEFALKIIEKCSADQVAKGFGNEGSLHGATGFGLLMLALKNAADKNSVENVTKITALALKIIEKCSVDHQIAVGYFRVYVHNWLSSRMSFCWLILAMNHAAGGNSVENVTKITALALKIIEKCTGREIAAELCQELESSTRYHVVMTGFCWLMSALTDAADKNSVENVTKITVPVLKIIEKCSADQIEAVGVMVADSGAGTTGFYWLMVALYNSVFKNSVENVTEITTLALKLVGKCSADQMRIGFPWQVTTGCPVGETGFFWLIRALNHAVLKNVSENVAKITTVLSKIVVKPDFPRWLFCLEKLGASDYKVLNSVSVDNAFDIDKLRMVLFFRICSYMHSNHTDLSGENTSRFDFRTNDTKIKLVNAKNLINNILKCESAEEIKRLIESGQGENNKIDKSRKFLMGKSNYAQSLEDCLSKVEAYQKIFPLQEPTRPLPGALA
;
A
#
# COMPACT_ATOMS: atom_id res chain seq x y z
N MET A 1 13.45 -79.30 -15.57
CA MET A 1 13.95 -77.92 -15.47
C MET A 1 13.01 -77.12 -14.57
N ARG A 2 13.47 -76.61 -13.42
CA ARG A 2 12.70 -75.62 -12.65
C ARG A 2 12.89 -74.26 -13.33
N ARG A 3 11.82 -73.63 -13.82
CA ARG A 3 11.88 -72.20 -14.17
C ARG A 3 12.10 -71.44 -12.86
N ASN A 4 13.15 -70.63 -12.78
CA ASN A 4 13.30 -69.70 -11.66
C ASN A 4 12.11 -68.75 -11.69
N ARG A 5 11.26 -68.82 -10.66
CA ARG A 5 10.09 -67.96 -10.48
C ARG A 5 10.55 -66.50 -10.42
N ASP A 6 9.74 -65.59 -10.96
CA ASP A 6 10.01 -64.17 -10.79
C ASP A 6 9.87 -63.80 -9.29
N PRO A 7 10.90 -63.20 -8.65
CA PRO A 7 10.81 -62.78 -7.25
C PRO A 7 9.83 -61.61 -7.04
N GLY A 8 9.33 -60.96 -8.10
CA GLY A 8 8.45 -59.81 -8.02
C GLY A 8 9.18 -58.55 -7.53
N ARG A 9 8.39 -57.58 -7.03
CA ARG A 9 8.85 -56.23 -6.68
C ARG A 9 8.21 -55.75 -5.39
N ILE A 10 9.04 -55.17 -4.53
CA ILE A 10 8.61 -54.36 -3.39
C ILE A 10 8.54 -52.90 -3.86
N PHE A 11 7.44 -52.20 -3.64
CA PHE A 11 7.24 -50.84 -4.16
C PHE A 11 6.58 -49.91 -3.15
N LYS A 12 6.84 -48.61 -3.32
CA LYS A 12 6.32 -47.54 -2.48
C LYS A 12 5.95 -46.33 -3.34
N SER A 13 4.71 -45.88 -3.28
CA SER A 13 4.34 -44.54 -3.77
C SER A 13 4.84 -43.48 -2.79
N ILE A 14 5.52 -42.45 -3.30
CA ILE A 14 5.98 -41.31 -2.50
C ILE A 14 5.13 -40.12 -2.93
N ARG A 15 4.21 -39.70 -2.04
CA ARG A 15 3.28 -38.60 -2.32
C ARG A 15 4.03 -37.35 -2.81
N ALA A 16 3.34 -36.57 -3.62
CA ALA A 16 3.88 -35.39 -4.28
C ALA A 16 3.42 -34.08 -3.59
N ASP A 17 3.20 -34.14 -2.28
CA ASP A 17 2.60 -33.12 -1.42
C ASP A 17 3.61 -32.44 -0.47
N GLU A 18 3.14 -31.37 0.17
CA GLU A 18 3.89 -30.18 0.59
C GLU A 18 4.66 -30.33 1.91
N GLN A 19 5.30 -31.49 2.15
CA GLN A 19 5.94 -31.83 3.44
C GLN A 19 7.35 -32.45 3.31
N ASP A 20 8.06 -32.19 2.21
CA ASP A 20 9.42 -32.71 1.91
C ASP A 20 9.55 -34.24 2.02
N TYR A 21 8.48 -34.99 1.73
CA TYR A 21 8.50 -36.45 1.85
C TYR A 21 9.52 -37.12 0.92
N TRP A 22 9.83 -36.50 -0.22
CA TRP A 22 10.90 -36.96 -1.11
C TRP A 22 12.28 -36.74 -0.48
N GLU A 23 12.61 -35.50 -0.10
CA GLU A 23 13.85 -35.16 0.61
C GLU A 23 14.14 -36.09 1.78
N LYS A 24 13.18 -36.21 2.72
CA LYS A 24 13.29 -37.04 3.93
C LYS A 24 13.47 -38.52 3.57
N PHE A 25 12.78 -39.00 2.54
CA PHE A 25 12.93 -40.38 2.06
C PHE A 25 14.30 -40.63 1.43
N VAL A 26 14.80 -39.70 0.62
CA VAL A 26 16.08 -39.82 -0.09
C VAL A 26 17.26 -39.71 0.87
N GLU A 27 17.27 -38.75 1.80
CA GLU A 27 18.31 -38.65 2.82
C GLU A 27 18.36 -39.91 3.70
N GLU A 28 17.20 -40.46 4.11
CA GLU A 28 17.14 -41.73 4.84
C GLU A 28 17.64 -42.94 4.01
N LEU A 29 17.37 -42.95 2.70
CA LEU A 29 17.76 -44.03 1.78
C LEU A 29 19.25 -43.99 1.43
N LEU A 30 19.81 -42.80 1.29
CA LEU A 30 21.22 -42.58 1.02
C LEU A 30 22.07 -42.78 2.26
N ASN A 31 21.63 -42.24 3.41
CA ASN A 31 22.39 -42.16 4.65
C ASN A 31 21.74 -42.95 5.80
N PRO A 32 21.36 -44.24 5.62
CA PRO A 32 20.72 -45.05 6.66
C PRO A 32 21.60 -45.26 7.91
N GLU A 33 22.91 -45.03 7.79
CA GLU A 33 23.91 -45.12 8.85
C GLU A 33 23.88 -43.96 9.84
N ASN A 34 23.24 -42.85 9.49
CA ASN A 34 23.19 -41.63 10.29
C ASN A 34 21.82 -41.50 10.97
N PRO A 35 21.72 -41.64 12.31
CA PRO A 35 20.43 -41.66 13.03
C PRO A 35 19.56 -40.40 12.81
N GLU A 36 20.19 -39.25 12.57
CA GLU A 36 19.52 -37.96 12.35
C GLU A 36 18.60 -37.93 11.12
N TYR A 37 18.94 -38.64 10.03
CA TYR A 37 18.09 -38.70 8.84
C TYR A 37 16.98 -39.76 8.94
N ARG A 38 16.94 -40.57 10.01
CA ARG A 38 15.96 -41.66 10.20
C ARG A 38 14.63 -41.15 10.77
N PHE A 39 14.01 -40.26 10.01
CA PHE A 39 12.82 -39.50 10.40
C PHE A 39 11.67 -40.37 10.90
N GLU A 40 11.03 -39.94 11.98
CA GLU A 40 10.09 -40.79 12.69
C GLU A 40 8.64 -40.62 12.24
N LYS A 41 8.10 -41.71 11.66
CA LYS A 41 6.74 -41.76 11.07
C LYS A 41 5.63 -42.13 12.08
N ARG A 42 5.96 -42.14 13.37
CA ARG A 42 5.08 -42.45 14.51
C ARG A 42 5.50 -41.54 15.67
N LYS A 43 4.57 -40.92 16.40
CA LYS A 43 4.95 -40.21 17.63
C LYS A 43 5.52 -41.23 18.62
N GLU A 44 6.72 -41.00 19.17
CA GLU A 44 7.41 -42.03 19.95
C GLU A 44 6.83 -42.27 21.36
N PHE A 45 5.86 -41.44 21.77
CA PHE A 45 5.28 -41.43 23.09
C PHE A 45 4.36 -42.64 23.37
N ASP A 46 3.82 -43.28 22.33
CA ASP A 46 2.78 -44.32 22.46
C ASP A 46 3.28 -45.77 22.25
N ARG A 47 4.57 -46.05 22.46
CA ARG A 47 5.09 -47.44 22.34
C ARG A 47 4.92 -48.21 23.65
N PHE A 48 4.00 -49.17 23.64
CA PHE A 48 3.76 -50.07 24.78
C PHE A 48 4.83 -51.18 24.91
N PRO A 49 4.88 -51.91 26.05
CA PRO A 49 5.97 -52.85 26.37
C PRO A 49 6.13 -54.06 25.44
N PHE A 50 5.08 -54.49 24.72
CA PHE A 50 5.13 -55.63 23.80
C PHE A 50 4.80 -55.19 22.38
N THR A 51 5.35 -55.86 21.36
CA THR A 51 5.06 -55.58 19.95
C THR A 51 5.07 -56.87 19.11
N VAL A 52 4.30 -56.90 18.02
CA VAL A 52 4.21 -58.05 17.11
C VAL A 52 5.07 -57.83 15.88
N ARG A 53 5.92 -58.81 15.53
CA ARG A 53 6.74 -58.77 14.30
C ARG A 53 6.83 -60.12 13.60
N LEU A 54 7.08 -60.09 12.29
CA LEU A 54 7.58 -61.22 11.52
C LEU A 54 9.10 -61.33 11.72
N ASN A 55 9.56 -62.47 12.21
CA ASN A 55 10.94 -62.89 12.19
C ASN A 55 11.22 -63.56 10.84
N SER A 56 11.83 -62.81 9.93
CA SER A 56 12.17 -63.26 8.57
C SER A 56 13.18 -64.41 8.54
N LYS A 57 13.98 -64.58 9.60
CA LYS A 57 15.02 -65.63 9.69
C LYS A 57 14.42 -67.00 10.05
N THR A 58 13.31 -67.01 10.80
CA THR A 58 12.56 -68.24 11.16
C THR A 58 11.27 -68.42 10.36
N ALA A 59 10.88 -67.42 9.56
CA ALA A 59 9.58 -67.35 8.85
C ALA A 59 8.38 -67.53 9.81
N GLN A 60 8.45 -66.93 10.99
CA GLN A 60 7.41 -66.99 12.03
C GLN A 60 7.10 -65.60 12.59
N TYR A 61 5.87 -65.39 13.04
CA TYR A 61 5.53 -64.22 13.83
C TYR A 61 5.82 -64.46 15.31
N GLU A 62 6.29 -63.41 15.99
CA GLU A 62 6.64 -63.44 17.41
C GLU A 62 6.20 -62.16 18.11
N VAL A 63 5.73 -62.29 19.35
CA VAL A 63 5.56 -61.19 20.31
C VAL A 63 6.87 -60.97 21.03
N VAL A 64 7.34 -59.71 21.06
CA VAL A 64 8.64 -59.34 21.64
C VAL A 64 8.55 -58.10 22.51
N GLU A 65 9.38 -58.04 23.56
CA GLU A 65 9.52 -56.87 24.42
C GLU A 65 10.13 -55.67 23.66
N THR A 66 9.54 -54.48 23.85
CA THR A 66 10.06 -53.20 23.34
C THR A 66 11.03 -52.57 24.34
N ALA A 67 11.93 -51.71 23.86
CA ALA A 67 12.99 -51.10 24.66
C ALA A 67 12.52 -50.12 25.76
N LYS A 68 11.21 -49.87 25.91
CA LYS A 68 10.66 -48.70 26.62
C LYS A 68 10.02 -49.00 27.98
N ASN A 69 10.03 -50.24 28.49
CA ASN A 69 9.53 -50.51 29.85
C ASN A 69 10.50 -49.91 30.90
N PRO A 70 10.14 -48.82 31.61
CA PRO A 70 11.07 -48.15 32.52
C PRO A 70 11.34 -48.98 33.80
N ALA A 71 10.45 -49.92 34.11
CA ALA A 71 10.48 -50.69 35.35
C ALA A 71 11.35 -51.95 35.27
N THR A 72 11.68 -52.47 34.07
CA THR A 72 12.37 -53.76 33.93
C THR A 72 13.83 -53.67 33.49
N GLN A 73 14.29 -52.52 32.99
CA GLN A 73 15.65 -52.27 32.46
C GLN A 73 16.16 -53.29 31.42
N ARG A 74 15.31 -54.17 30.88
CA ARG A 74 15.71 -55.22 29.94
C ARG A 74 16.14 -54.63 28.60
N LYS A 75 17.30 -55.08 28.11
CA LYS A 75 17.76 -54.74 26.75
C LYS A 75 16.75 -55.28 25.74
N SER A 76 16.31 -54.42 24.82
CA SER A 76 15.46 -54.84 23.69
C SER A 76 16.05 -56.03 22.95
N ASN A 77 15.22 -56.92 22.40
CA ASN A 77 15.65 -58.04 21.57
C ASN A 77 15.52 -57.69 20.06
N PRO A 78 16.52 -57.11 19.39
CA PRO A 78 16.41 -56.70 17.99
C PRO A 78 16.55 -57.88 17.00
N LEU A 79 15.60 -58.03 16.06
CA LEU A 79 15.63 -59.06 14.99
C LEU A 79 16.91 -59.03 14.12
N TYR A 80 17.45 -57.84 13.91
CA TYR A 80 18.68 -57.59 13.16
C TYR A 80 19.64 -56.77 14.04
N PRO A 81 20.96 -57.07 14.05
CA PRO A 81 22.00 -56.24 14.66
C PRO A 81 21.88 -54.76 14.28
N LEU A 82 22.49 -53.88 15.10
CA LEU A 82 22.46 -52.44 14.82
C LEU A 82 23.10 -52.14 13.45
N SER A 83 24.26 -52.72 13.13
CA SER A 83 24.92 -52.59 11.83
C SER A 83 24.00 -52.92 10.64
N GLU A 84 23.30 -54.06 10.69
CA GLU A 84 22.31 -54.45 9.68
C GLU A 84 21.15 -53.43 9.60
N LYS A 85 20.59 -53.01 10.75
CA LYS A 85 19.52 -52.00 10.82
C LYS A 85 19.94 -50.63 10.29
N MET A 86 21.22 -50.28 10.38
CA MET A 86 21.80 -49.04 9.88
C MET A 86 22.23 -49.15 8.40
N SER A 87 22.02 -50.30 7.74
CA SER A 87 22.28 -50.51 6.30
C SER A 87 21.02 -50.36 5.41
N VAL A 88 19.87 -50.06 6.03
CA VAL A 88 18.54 -49.93 5.42
C VAL A 88 17.77 -48.75 6.02
N THR A 89 16.80 -48.20 5.30
CA THR A 89 15.85 -47.21 5.85
C THR A 89 15.11 -47.74 7.09
N LYS A 90 14.64 -46.86 7.99
CA LYS A 90 13.75 -47.24 9.11
C LYS A 90 12.47 -47.82 8.50
N GLN A 91 11.91 -48.86 9.13
CA GLN A 91 10.78 -49.63 8.59
C GLN A 91 9.69 -48.76 7.98
N GLN A 92 9.41 -48.99 6.70
CA GLN A 92 8.41 -48.27 5.94
C GLN A 92 7.29 -49.20 5.49
N SER A 93 6.06 -48.67 5.49
CA SER A 93 4.93 -49.26 4.77
C SER A 93 5.20 -49.26 3.27
N VAL A 94 5.20 -50.44 2.66
CA VAL A 94 5.42 -50.72 1.22
C VAL A 94 4.44 -51.83 0.76
N SER A 95 4.36 -52.09 -0.54
CA SER A 95 3.54 -53.17 -1.11
C SER A 95 4.38 -54.10 -2.01
N TYR A 96 3.92 -55.33 -2.21
CA TYR A 96 4.52 -56.34 -3.09
C TYR A 96 3.65 -56.59 -4.32
N ALA A 97 4.24 -56.64 -5.51
CA ALA A 97 3.60 -57.04 -6.75
C ALA A 97 4.45 -58.11 -7.46
N ASN A 98 3.79 -59.04 -8.16
CA ASN A 98 4.45 -59.98 -9.05
C ASN A 98 3.67 -60.10 -10.37
N PRO A 99 3.88 -59.17 -11.32
CA PRO A 99 3.08 -59.12 -12.54
C PRO A 99 3.24 -60.34 -13.44
N LYS A 100 4.44 -60.95 -13.49
CA LYS A 100 4.69 -62.16 -14.29
C LYS A 100 3.92 -63.37 -13.77
N GLU A 101 3.74 -63.46 -12.44
CA GLU A 101 2.86 -64.45 -11.81
C GLU A 101 1.39 -63.99 -11.74
N GLY A 102 1.03 -62.82 -12.29
CA GLY A 102 -0.33 -62.29 -12.33
C GLY A 102 -0.81 -61.56 -11.07
N TYR A 103 0.06 -61.22 -10.12
CA TYR A 103 -0.30 -60.47 -8.91
C TYR A 103 -0.03 -58.97 -9.04
N VAL A 104 -1.08 -58.17 -9.20
CA VAL A 104 -1.00 -56.74 -9.51
C VAL A 104 -1.93 -55.94 -8.57
N PRO A 105 -1.53 -55.65 -7.32
CA PRO A 105 -2.37 -54.98 -6.32
C PRO A 105 -2.65 -53.50 -6.67
N PRO A 106 -3.66 -52.89 -6.02
CA PRO A 106 -3.79 -51.43 -5.99
C PRO A 106 -2.56 -50.78 -5.32
N VAL A 107 -2.21 -49.56 -5.73
CA VAL A 107 -1.08 -48.80 -5.16
C VAL A 107 -1.65 -47.98 -4.01
N PHE A 108 -1.54 -48.46 -2.76
CA PHE A 108 -1.98 -47.74 -1.54
C PHE A 108 -3.34 -47.01 -1.65
N GLY A 109 -4.43 -47.77 -1.77
CA GLY A 109 -5.79 -47.21 -1.98
C GLY A 109 -6.14 -46.88 -3.43
N TRP A 110 -5.17 -46.80 -4.34
CA TRP A 110 -5.41 -46.41 -5.73
C TRP A 110 -5.50 -47.61 -6.70
N ASP A 111 -6.73 -47.92 -7.13
CA ASP A 111 -7.04 -48.92 -8.16
C ASP A 111 -6.70 -48.40 -9.57
N ARG A 112 -6.94 -49.18 -10.64
CA ARG A 112 -6.60 -48.74 -12.00
C ARG A 112 -7.48 -47.59 -12.53
N ASN A 113 -8.68 -47.42 -11.99
CA ASN A 113 -9.69 -46.47 -12.47
C ASN A 113 -9.58 -45.10 -11.79
N ASN A 114 -9.07 -45.06 -10.55
CA ASN A 114 -8.96 -43.83 -9.74
C ASN A 114 -7.55 -43.18 -9.75
N ARG A 115 -6.55 -43.76 -10.42
CA ARG A 115 -5.16 -43.23 -10.62
C ARG A 115 -5.03 -41.97 -11.49
N LYS A 116 -5.98 -41.04 -11.38
CA LYS A 116 -5.90 -39.72 -12.03
C LYS A 116 -4.91 -38.78 -11.34
N GLN A 117 -4.45 -39.12 -10.14
CA GLN A 117 -3.46 -38.34 -9.38
C GLN A 117 -2.01 -38.58 -9.83
N LEU A 118 -1.15 -37.60 -9.56
CA LEU A 118 0.30 -37.63 -9.76
C LEU A 118 0.97 -38.62 -8.78
N LEU A 119 1.16 -39.88 -9.22
CA LEU A 119 1.72 -40.96 -8.38
C LEU A 119 3.04 -41.49 -8.95
N VAL A 120 4.12 -41.17 -8.25
CA VAL A 120 5.50 -41.62 -8.51
C VAL A 120 6.11 -42.10 -7.21
N GLY A 121 7.05 -43.04 -7.27
CA GLY A 121 7.82 -43.45 -6.11
C GLY A 121 8.94 -44.39 -6.50
N VAL A 122 9.12 -45.48 -5.77
CA VAL A 122 10.25 -46.39 -5.91
C VAL A 122 9.82 -47.86 -5.93
N SER A 123 10.64 -48.72 -6.54
CA SER A 123 10.55 -50.16 -6.40
C SER A 123 11.92 -50.82 -6.28
N PHE A 124 11.96 -51.99 -5.65
CA PHE A 124 13.13 -52.76 -5.27
C PHE A 124 12.85 -54.24 -5.57
N VAL A 125 13.89 -55.05 -5.78
CA VAL A 125 13.73 -56.51 -5.69
C VAL A 125 13.66 -56.93 -4.22
N PRO A 126 12.98 -58.03 -3.86
CA PRO A 126 12.88 -58.47 -2.46
C PRO A 126 14.21 -58.67 -1.72
N ALA A 127 15.29 -59.00 -2.44
CA ALA A 127 16.62 -59.19 -1.85
C ALA A 127 17.23 -57.89 -1.28
N ASP A 128 16.73 -56.72 -1.69
CA ASP A 128 17.16 -55.41 -1.17
C ASP A 128 16.34 -54.94 0.04
N CYS A 129 15.43 -55.79 0.53
CA CYS A 129 14.42 -55.44 1.52
C CYS A 129 14.54 -56.31 2.77
N PHE A 130 14.52 -55.67 3.94
CA PHE A 130 14.49 -56.35 5.24
C PHE A 130 13.05 -56.31 5.74
N PHE A 131 12.42 -57.46 5.98
CA PHE A 131 11.00 -57.52 6.35
C PHE A 131 10.78 -57.61 7.86
N TRP A 132 9.67 -57.03 8.33
CA TRP A 132 9.17 -57.07 9.71
C TRP A 132 7.66 -57.38 9.82
N LEU A 133 6.90 -57.34 8.71
CA LEU A 133 5.48 -57.72 8.64
C LEU A 133 5.10 -57.91 7.17
N MET A 134 4.21 -58.87 6.86
CA MET A 134 3.55 -59.01 5.56
C MET A 134 2.06 -59.28 5.77
N ALA A 135 1.17 -58.50 5.16
CA ALA A 135 -0.27 -58.64 5.36
C ALA A 135 -1.13 -58.32 4.12
N VAL A 136 -2.24 -59.05 3.92
CA VAL A 136 -3.29 -58.70 2.94
C VAL A 136 -4.37 -57.84 3.62
N TYR A 137 -3.95 -56.72 4.21
CA TYR A 137 -4.84 -55.76 4.86
C TYR A 137 -4.20 -54.37 4.98
N ASP A 138 -4.89 -53.32 4.52
CA ASP A 138 -4.45 -51.93 4.68
C ASP A 138 -5.51 -51.03 5.34
N VAL A 139 -5.17 -50.55 6.53
CA VAL A 139 -5.85 -49.46 7.27
C VAL A 139 -4.84 -48.36 7.64
N GLY A 140 -3.73 -48.27 6.91
CA GLY A 140 -2.58 -47.42 7.20
C GLY A 140 -1.75 -47.92 8.38
N THR A 141 -0.45 -47.61 8.38
CA THR A 141 0.45 -47.99 9.48
C THR A 141 0.24 -47.17 10.77
N TYR A 142 -0.40 -46.00 10.67
CA TYR A 142 -0.67 -45.10 11.81
C TYR A 142 -1.83 -45.59 12.69
N ALA A 143 -2.93 -46.05 12.10
CA ALA A 143 -4.14 -46.48 12.82
C ALA A 143 -4.08 -47.90 13.39
N ARG A 144 -2.91 -48.55 13.40
CA ARG A 144 -2.72 -49.92 13.90
C ARG A 144 -2.02 -49.91 15.25
N THR A 145 -2.70 -50.41 16.27
CA THR A 145 -2.10 -50.97 17.48
C THR A 145 -1.22 -52.15 17.05
N LYS A 146 0.09 -51.91 17.05
CA LYS A 146 1.15 -52.92 16.85
C LYS A 146 1.88 -53.22 18.16
N ASP A 147 1.68 -52.37 19.16
CA ASP A 147 2.25 -52.47 20.48
C ASP A 147 1.11 -52.68 21.49
N PHE A 148 1.37 -53.39 22.59
CA PHE A 148 0.37 -53.84 23.56
C PHE A 148 0.87 -53.68 25.00
N HIS A 149 -0.04 -53.49 25.96
CA HIS A 149 0.31 -53.31 27.37
C HIS A 149 0.81 -54.61 27.99
N THR A 150 0.16 -55.72 27.65
CA THR A 150 0.48 -57.07 28.14
C THR A 150 0.94 -57.98 27.00
N ARG A 151 1.55 -59.11 27.36
CA ARG A 151 1.97 -60.11 26.38
C ARG A 151 0.76 -60.86 25.83
N GLU A 152 -0.19 -61.13 26.70
CA GLU A 152 -1.43 -61.86 26.47
C GLU A 152 -2.32 -61.13 25.45
N GLU A 153 -2.41 -59.80 25.54
CA GLU A 153 -3.05 -58.95 24.51
C GLU A 153 -2.39 -59.09 23.14
N ALA A 154 -1.06 -59.11 23.09
CA ALA A 154 -0.29 -59.19 21.86
C ALA A 154 -0.39 -60.59 21.21
N ASP A 155 -0.32 -61.65 22.01
CA ASP A 155 -0.47 -63.03 21.57
C ASP A 155 -1.91 -63.27 21.06
N ALA A 156 -2.94 -62.83 21.81
CA ALA A 156 -4.33 -62.92 21.37
C ALA A 156 -4.63 -62.12 20.07
N TYR A 157 -4.02 -60.94 19.92
CA TYR A 157 -4.09 -60.17 18.67
C TYR A 157 -3.41 -60.92 17.52
N LEU A 158 -2.21 -61.47 17.74
CA LEU A 158 -1.45 -62.20 16.72
C LEU A 158 -2.22 -63.43 16.25
N ASP A 159 -2.73 -64.25 17.18
CA ASP A 159 -3.56 -65.41 16.87
C ASP A 159 -4.80 -65.02 16.05
N ALA A 160 -5.47 -63.92 16.42
CA ALA A 160 -6.59 -63.40 15.64
C ALA A 160 -6.17 -62.95 14.22
N LYS A 161 -4.95 -62.41 14.02
CA LYS A 161 -4.47 -62.03 12.66
C LYS A 161 -4.03 -63.22 11.82
N ILE A 162 -3.44 -64.24 12.44
CA ILE A 162 -3.08 -65.50 11.75
C ILE A 162 -4.36 -66.28 11.39
N LYS A 163 -5.27 -66.50 12.35
CA LYS A 163 -6.52 -67.26 12.15
C LYS A 163 -7.42 -66.66 11.07
N ASN A 164 -7.50 -65.34 10.98
CA ASN A 164 -8.26 -64.64 9.94
C ASN A 164 -7.50 -64.50 8.60
N GLY A 165 -6.30 -65.10 8.47
CA GLY A 165 -5.52 -65.09 7.23
C GLY A 165 -5.00 -63.72 6.82
N PHE A 166 -4.84 -62.78 7.76
CA PHE A 166 -4.34 -61.44 7.46
C PHE A 166 -2.82 -61.35 7.40
N TYR A 167 -2.11 -62.17 8.18
CA TYR A 167 -0.65 -62.14 8.32
C TYR A 167 -0.01 -63.33 7.60
N HIS A 168 1.11 -63.08 6.92
CA HIS A 168 1.80 -64.07 6.09
C HIS A 168 3.30 -64.09 6.37
N THR A 169 3.90 -65.27 6.29
CA THR A 169 5.31 -65.49 6.61
C THR A 169 6.23 -65.49 5.38
N SER A 170 5.66 -65.49 4.17
CA SER A 170 6.41 -65.44 2.92
C SER A 170 5.67 -64.62 1.85
N LEU A 171 6.42 -64.13 0.85
CA LEU A 171 5.86 -63.38 -0.29
C LEU A 171 4.95 -64.25 -1.15
N GLU A 172 5.25 -65.54 -1.28
CA GLU A 172 4.44 -66.51 -2.02
C GLU A 172 3.08 -66.74 -1.35
N ALA A 173 3.04 -66.82 -0.02
CA ALA A 173 1.80 -66.94 0.75
C ALA A 173 0.96 -65.65 0.69
N LEU A 174 1.63 -64.49 0.74
CA LEU A 174 1.03 -63.16 0.53
C LEU A 174 0.42 -63.05 -0.87
N GLU A 175 1.13 -63.50 -1.90
CA GLU A 175 0.69 -63.50 -3.31
C GLU A 175 -0.50 -64.43 -3.53
N ALA A 176 -0.43 -65.67 -3.05
CA ALA A 176 -1.48 -66.67 -3.22
C ALA A 176 -2.78 -66.26 -2.51
N THR A 177 -2.67 -65.58 -1.39
CA THR A 177 -3.82 -65.00 -0.67
C THR A 177 -4.33 -63.74 -1.40
N GLY A 178 -3.44 -62.82 -1.77
CA GLY A 178 -3.78 -61.59 -2.47
C GLY A 178 -4.45 -61.82 -3.83
N LYS A 179 -4.08 -62.88 -4.56
CA LYS A 179 -4.74 -63.31 -5.80
C LYS A 179 -6.22 -63.68 -5.61
N LYS A 180 -6.61 -64.19 -4.43
CA LYS A 180 -8.02 -64.48 -4.09
C LYS A 180 -8.81 -63.22 -3.74
N TYR A 181 -8.12 -62.16 -3.31
CA TYR A 181 -8.70 -60.91 -2.85
C TYR A 181 -8.10 -59.71 -3.61
N LEU A 182 -8.25 -59.67 -4.93
CA LEU A 182 -7.64 -58.65 -5.81
C LEU A 182 -7.99 -57.19 -5.48
N ARG A 183 -9.07 -56.95 -4.72
CA ARG A 183 -9.46 -55.61 -4.21
C ARG A 183 -8.77 -55.25 -2.89
N ASN A 184 -8.25 -56.23 -2.15
CA ASN A 184 -7.57 -55.99 -0.89
C ASN A 184 -6.13 -55.51 -1.16
N HIS A 185 -5.73 -54.47 -0.45
CA HIS A 185 -4.36 -54.01 -0.43
C HIS A 185 -3.46 -55.03 0.28
N ASN A 186 -2.19 -55.10 -0.13
CA ASN A 186 -1.16 -55.69 0.70
C ASN A 186 -0.25 -54.59 1.28
N GLU A 187 0.12 -54.76 2.54
CA GLU A 187 1.12 -53.94 3.23
C GLU A 187 2.24 -54.86 3.74
N LEU A 188 3.47 -54.45 3.51
CA LEU A 188 4.65 -54.98 4.17
C LEU A 188 5.31 -53.85 4.95
N LEU A 189 5.91 -54.19 6.09
CA LEU A 189 6.86 -53.31 6.76
C LEU A 189 8.26 -53.73 6.37
N ALA A 190 8.93 -52.89 5.58
CA ALA A 190 10.27 -53.16 5.10
C ALA A 190 11.23 -52.00 5.36
N GLY A 191 12.46 -52.34 5.76
CA GLY A 191 13.62 -51.47 5.57
C GLY A 191 14.15 -51.67 4.15
N LEU A 192 14.49 -50.59 3.47
CA LEU A 192 14.83 -50.58 2.04
C LEU A 192 16.32 -50.21 1.87
N LYS A 193 17.02 -50.90 0.97
CA LYS A 193 18.39 -50.59 0.56
C LYS A 193 18.43 -50.20 -0.91
N TRP A 194 19.10 -49.09 -1.25
CA TRP A 194 19.39 -48.79 -2.65
C TRP A 194 20.73 -49.43 -3.06
N ASN A 195 20.69 -50.38 -3.99
CA ASN A 195 21.88 -51.00 -4.57
C ASN A 195 22.16 -50.43 -5.98
N LEU A 196 23.43 -50.22 -6.31
CA LEU A 196 23.87 -49.58 -7.55
C LEU A 196 23.88 -50.52 -8.79
N ASN A 197 23.48 -51.78 -8.60
CA ASN A 197 23.40 -52.80 -9.65
C ASN A 197 22.09 -52.75 -10.48
N GLY A 198 21.28 -51.69 -10.33
CA GLY A 198 20.02 -51.51 -11.06
C GLY A 198 18.84 -52.32 -10.51
N SER A 199 18.95 -52.95 -9.34
CA SER A 199 17.84 -53.69 -8.72
C SER A 199 16.74 -52.77 -8.16
N ALA A 200 17.08 -51.51 -7.86
CA ALA A 200 16.19 -50.48 -7.36
C ALA A 200 15.90 -49.41 -8.42
N HIS A 201 14.63 -49.00 -8.54
CA HIS A 201 14.11 -48.17 -9.63
C HIS A 201 13.22 -47.03 -9.10
N ILE A 202 13.22 -45.88 -9.78
CA ILE A 202 12.08 -44.94 -9.70
C ILE A 202 10.90 -45.56 -10.47
N THR A 203 9.68 -45.46 -9.94
CA THR A 203 8.51 -46.12 -10.52
C THR A 203 7.36 -45.14 -10.73
N VAL A 204 6.85 -45.11 -11.97
CA VAL A 204 5.64 -44.38 -12.36
C VAL A 204 4.42 -45.28 -12.08
N PHE A 205 3.49 -44.83 -11.22
CA PHE A 205 2.30 -45.59 -10.86
C PHE A 205 1.02 -45.11 -11.58
N SER A 206 1.00 -43.83 -11.96
CA SER A 206 0.01 -43.23 -12.86
C SER A 206 0.72 -42.91 -14.19
N ASN A 207 0.44 -43.66 -15.26
CA ASN A 207 1.13 -43.45 -16.55
C ASN A 207 0.54 -42.26 -17.33
N ASN A 208 0.78 -41.04 -16.84
CA ASN A 208 0.53 -39.79 -17.52
C ASN A 208 1.83 -38.97 -17.67
N LEU A 209 1.83 -38.00 -18.59
CA LEU A 209 3.02 -37.21 -18.94
C LEU A 209 3.65 -36.54 -17.71
N GLU A 210 2.86 -35.87 -16.87
CA GLU A 210 3.35 -35.21 -15.64
C GLU A 210 4.05 -36.19 -14.68
N SER A 211 3.50 -37.40 -14.50
CA SER A 211 4.10 -38.43 -13.63
C SER A 211 5.39 -39.00 -14.23
N ARG A 212 5.47 -39.14 -15.56
CA ARG A 212 6.72 -39.55 -16.24
C ARG A 212 7.81 -38.49 -16.07
N LEU A 213 7.47 -37.20 -16.23
CA LEU A 213 8.38 -36.08 -15.97
C LEU A 213 8.81 -36.00 -14.50
N LEU A 214 7.90 -36.17 -13.54
CA LEU A 214 8.25 -36.21 -12.11
C LEU A 214 9.19 -37.39 -11.80
N ALA A 215 9.00 -38.54 -12.46
CA ALA A 215 9.92 -39.66 -12.34
C ALA A 215 11.30 -39.36 -12.93
N GLN A 216 11.40 -38.68 -14.08
CA GLN A 216 12.68 -38.20 -14.61
C GLN A 216 13.38 -37.24 -13.63
N LEU A 217 12.63 -36.30 -13.03
CA LEU A 217 13.17 -35.31 -12.09
C LEU A 217 13.72 -36.00 -10.82
N ARG A 218 12.94 -36.91 -10.22
CA ARG A 218 13.34 -37.69 -9.04
C ARG A 218 14.50 -38.64 -9.33
N ALA A 219 14.53 -39.28 -10.50
CA ALA A 219 15.65 -40.13 -10.91
C ALA A 219 16.95 -39.33 -11.08
N THR A 220 16.84 -38.13 -11.65
CA THR A 220 17.98 -37.22 -11.83
C THR A 220 18.54 -36.73 -10.49
N ASP A 221 17.67 -36.31 -9.56
CA ASP A 221 18.07 -35.91 -8.19
C ASP A 221 18.74 -37.05 -7.44
N LEU A 222 18.13 -38.24 -7.41
CA LEU A 222 18.71 -39.40 -6.75
C LEU A 222 20.05 -39.83 -7.39
N GLN A 223 20.16 -39.82 -8.72
CA GLN A 223 21.41 -40.15 -9.41
C GLN A 223 22.53 -39.21 -8.96
N LYS A 224 22.27 -37.90 -8.96
CA LYS A 224 23.26 -36.88 -8.57
C LYS A 224 23.76 -37.10 -7.14
N ARG A 225 22.87 -37.32 -6.18
CA ARG A 225 23.27 -37.55 -4.78
C ARG A 225 24.02 -38.87 -4.59
N LEU A 226 23.68 -39.92 -5.34
CA LEU A 226 24.46 -41.16 -5.35
C LEU A 226 25.86 -40.93 -5.94
N GLU A 227 25.99 -40.13 -6.99
CA GLU A 227 27.27 -39.75 -7.58
C GLU A 227 28.11 -38.80 -6.69
N GLU A 228 27.48 -38.07 -5.78
CA GLU A 228 28.14 -37.27 -4.75
C GLU A 228 28.59 -38.17 -3.57
N LYS A 229 27.78 -39.15 -3.15
CA LYS A 229 28.11 -40.10 -2.07
C LYS A 229 29.15 -41.17 -2.48
N TYR A 230 29.13 -41.61 -3.74
CA TYR A 230 30.00 -42.66 -4.27
C TYR A 230 30.77 -42.15 -5.51
N PRO A 231 31.70 -41.19 -5.34
CA PRO A 231 32.38 -40.53 -6.45
C PRO A 231 33.18 -41.49 -7.34
N ASP A 232 33.74 -42.56 -6.76
CA ASP A 232 34.55 -43.56 -7.46
C ASP A 232 33.73 -44.60 -8.25
N GLN A 233 32.40 -44.56 -8.16
CA GLN A 233 31.50 -45.53 -8.81
C GLN A 233 30.73 -44.94 -10.00
N LYS A 234 31.24 -43.84 -10.58
CA LYS A 234 30.64 -43.21 -11.77
C LYS A 234 30.95 -44.02 -13.04
N PRO A 235 30.02 -44.11 -14.01
CA PRO A 235 28.70 -43.49 -14.03
C PRO A 235 27.64 -44.31 -13.26
N ILE A 236 26.86 -43.66 -12.40
CA ILE A 236 25.71 -44.28 -11.72
C ILE A 236 24.47 -44.08 -12.58
N VAL A 237 23.62 -45.09 -12.68
CA VAL A 237 22.33 -45.01 -13.39
C VAL A 237 21.20 -45.31 -12.43
N VAL A 238 20.24 -44.39 -12.34
CA VAL A 238 18.97 -44.61 -11.64
C VAL A 238 17.90 -45.01 -12.67
N PRO A 239 17.54 -46.30 -12.78
CA PRO A 239 16.54 -46.74 -13.75
C PRO A 239 15.14 -46.26 -13.38
N ILE A 240 14.31 -46.07 -14.40
CA ILE A 240 12.90 -45.74 -14.25
C ILE A 240 12.06 -46.87 -14.85
N SER A 241 10.98 -47.25 -14.18
CA SER A 241 10.02 -48.26 -14.68
C SER A 241 8.57 -47.81 -14.55
N ILE A 242 7.68 -48.42 -15.35
CA ILE A 242 6.25 -48.13 -15.37
C ILE A 242 5.47 -49.32 -14.79
N TYR A 243 4.69 -49.06 -13.75
CA TYR A 243 3.73 -50.02 -13.18
C TYR A 243 2.52 -50.19 -14.13
N PRO A 244 1.95 -51.40 -14.33
CA PRO A 244 2.08 -52.60 -13.49
C PRO A 244 3.27 -53.50 -13.76
N ASN A 245 3.75 -53.59 -15.00
CA ASN A 245 4.72 -54.62 -15.39
C ASN A 245 6.15 -54.35 -14.89
N PHE A 246 6.43 -53.12 -14.47
CA PHE A 246 7.78 -52.57 -14.24
C PHE A 246 8.64 -52.54 -15.51
N ASP A 247 7.99 -52.34 -16.66
CA ASP A 247 8.65 -52.14 -17.96
C ASP A 247 9.57 -50.92 -17.87
N PHE A 248 10.79 -51.02 -18.42
CA PHE A 248 11.76 -49.93 -18.38
C PHE A 248 11.28 -48.74 -19.21
N TYR A 249 11.27 -47.56 -18.60
CA TYR A 249 11.03 -46.30 -19.27
C TYR A 249 12.36 -45.80 -19.84
N THR A 250 12.62 -46.13 -21.11
CA THR A 250 13.94 -46.01 -21.72
C THR A 250 14.37 -44.55 -21.95
N ARG A 251 15.65 -44.33 -22.29
CA ARG A 251 16.16 -42.96 -22.53
C ARG A 251 15.50 -42.30 -23.73
N GLU A 252 15.12 -43.08 -24.74
CA GLU A 252 14.42 -42.63 -25.94
C GLU A 252 13.01 -42.15 -25.59
N MET A 253 12.28 -42.90 -24.73
CA MET A 253 10.98 -42.48 -24.21
C MET A 253 11.09 -41.21 -23.35
N GLN A 254 12.13 -41.12 -22.51
CA GLN A 254 12.40 -39.94 -21.70
C GLN A 254 12.66 -38.68 -22.56
N GLN A 255 13.45 -38.83 -23.62
CA GLN A 255 13.73 -37.75 -24.58
C GLN A 255 12.48 -37.35 -25.38
N ALA A 256 11.63 -38.31 -25.76
CA ALA A 256 10.38 -38.04 -26.46
C ALA A 256 9.41 -37.19 -25.59
N ASP A 257 9.20 -37.57 -24.33
CA ASP A 257 8.37 -36.78 -23.40
C ASP A 257 8.95 -35.38 -23.14
N LEU A 258 10.28 -35.24 -23.02
CA LEU A 258 10.91 -33.92 -22.90
C LEU A 258 10.72 -33.07 -24.16
N TYR A 259 10.81 -33.65 -25.36
CA TYR A 259 10.61 -32.96 -26.63
C TYR A 259 9.14 -32.55 -26.84
N GLU A 260 8.18 -33.39 -26.45
CA GLU A 260 6.75 -33.07 -26.44
C GLU A 260 6.47 -31.85 -25.53
N VAL A 261 7.02 -31.86 -24.32
CA VAL A 261 6.83 -30.80 -23.32
C VAL A 261 7.54 -29.50 -23.67
N MET A 262 8.65 -29.55 -24.41
CA MET A 262 9.29 -28.34 -24.95
C MET A 262 8.45 -27.67 -26.07
N LYS A 263 7.42 -28.35 -26.61
CA LYS A 263 6.43 -27.76 -27.54
C LYS A 263 5.14 -27.28 -26.86
N ASN A 264 4.89 -27.65 -25.61
CA ASN A 264 3.65 -27.35 -24.89
C ASN A 264 3.94 -26.60 -23.57
N SER A 265 3.44 -25.38 -23.45
CA SER A 265 3.85 -24.44 -22.39
C SER A 265 3.53 -24.90 -20.98
N GLU A 266 2.46 -25.66 -20.74
CA GLU A 266 1.94 -25.94 -19.40
C GLU A 266 2.92 -26.73 -18.51
N LEU A 267 3.55 -27.79 -19.04
CA LEU A 267 4.48 -28.66 -18.29
C LEU A 267 5.96 -28.32 -18.50
N SER A 268 6.29 -27.30 -19.32
CA SER A 268 7.65 -26.85 -19.65
C SER A 268 8.58 -26.68 -18.43
N HIS A 269 8.01 -26.30 -17.28
CA HIS A 269 8.69 -26.13 -16.01
C HIS A 269 9.35 -27.41 -15.46
N TYR A 270 8.81 -28.61 -15.77
CA TYR A 270 9.45 -29.89 -15.43
C TYR A 270 10.73 -30.11 -16.24
N ALA A 271 10.72 -29.83 -17.55
CA ALA A 271 11.88 -30.00 -18.42
C ALA A 271 13.05 -29.09 -17.97
N LEU A 272 12.75 -27.85 -17.58
CA LEU A 272 13.74 -26.93 -16.99
C LEU A 272 14.27 -27.44 -15.63
N ALA A 273 13.41 -27.93 -14.74
CA ALA A 273 13.84 -28.48 -13.46
C ALA A 273 14.76 -29.69 -13.65
N ILE A 274 14.44 -30.60 -14.58
CA ILE A 274 15.29 -31.76 -14.92
C ILE A 274 16.64 -31.30 -15.47
N LYS A 275 16.64 -30.31 -16.40
CA LYS A 275 17.88 -29.74 -16.95
C LYS A 275 18.75 -29.13 -15.84
N PHE A 276 18.15 -28.34 -14.95
CA PHE A 276 18.85 -27.73 -13.82
C PHE A 276 19.53 -28.78 -12.92
N ILE A 277 18.83 -29.83 -12.50
CA ILE A 277 19.45 -30.83 -11.60
C ILE A 277 20.64 -31.49 -12.30
N LYS A 278 20.55 -31.77 -13.62
CA LYS A 278 21.64 -32.33 -14.45
C LYS A 278 22.84 -31.38 -14.57
N THR A 279 22.63 -30.12 -14.96
CA THR A 279 23.74 -29.22 -15.38
C THR A 279 24.14 -28.19 -14.34
N GLY A 280 23.30 -27.90 -13.35
CA GLY A 280 23.46 -26.78 -12.41
C GLY A 280 22.99 -25.43 -12.95
N GLU A 281 22.61 -25.33 -14.22
CA GLU A 281 22.32 -24.09 -14.94
C GLU A 281 20.92 -24.09 -15.57
N ILE A 282 20.26 -22.92 -15.61
CA ILE A 282 19.11 -22.66 -16.48
C ILE A 282 19.39 -21.50 -17.43
N SER A 283 19.11 -21.71 -18.72
CA SER A 283 18.95 -20.62 -19.69
C SER A 283 17.49 -20.14 -19.65
N PHE A 284 17.25 -18.96 -19.09
CA PHE A 284 15.93 -18.35 -18.98
C PHE A 284 15.52 -17.62 -20.25
N ASP A 285 15.18 -18.38 -21.28
CA ASP A 285 14.57 -17.82 -22.48
C ASP A 285 13.15 -17.29 -22.20
N LEU A 286 12.71 -16.30 -22.98
CA LEU A 286 11.78 -15.25 -22.55
C LEU A 286 10.35 -15.66 -22.15
N ASN A 287 9.94 -16.91 -22.35
CA ASN A 287 8.55 -17.37 -22.19
C ASN A 287 8.30 -18.43 -21.11
N ILE A 288 9.31 -18.87 -20.34
CA ILE A 288 9.12 -19.96 -19.35
C ILE A 288 9.07 -19.44 -17.91
N ASN A 289 8.06 -19.87 -17.16
CA ASN A 289 7.75 -19.37 -15.83
C ASN A 289 8.74 -19.90 -14.75
N PHE A 290 9.71 -19.05 -14.38
CA PHE A 290 10.66 -19.32 -13.29
C PHE A 290 9.95 -19.64 -11.95
N LEU A 291 8.86 -18.94 -11.62
CA LEU A 291 8.07 -19.20 -10.41
C LEU A 291 7.44 -20.60 -10.44
N SER A 292 7.01 -21.11 -11.60
CA SER A 292 6.53 -22.50 -11.73
C SER A 292 7.65 -23.51 -11.53
N CYS A 293 8.84 -23.27 -12.08
CA CYS A 293 10.02 -24.12 -11.86
C CYS A 293 10.43 -24.13 -10.38
N PHE A 294 10.46 -22.95 -9.78
CA PHE A 294 10.77 -22.74 -8.37
C PHE A 294 9.79 -23.48 -7.45
N ASN A 295 8.49 -23.25 -7.63
CA ASN A 295 7.44 -23.92 -6.87
C ASN A 295 7.46 -25.44 -7.08
N LEU A 296 7.86 -25.93 -8.27
CA LEU A 296 8.02 -27.36 -8.52
C LEU A 296 9.16 -27.95 -7.70
N LEU A 297 10.33 -27.31 -7.69
CA LEU A 297 11.50 -27.77 -6.92
C LEU A 297 11.17 -27.81 -5.41
N VAL A 298 10.55 -26.75 -4.87
CA VAL A 298 10.06 -26.72 -3.48
C VAL A 298 9.11 -27.88 -3.20
N LYS A 299 8.02 -27.98 -3.98
CA LYS A 299 6.93 -28.93 -3.66
C LYS A 299 7.24 -30.39 -3.97
N LYS A 300 8.19 -30.69 -4.87
CA LYS A 300 8.40 -32.05 -5.39
C LYS A 300 9.74 -32.67 -5.02
N LEU A 301 10.76 -31.86 -4.74
CA LEU A 301 12.07 -32.31 -4.27
C LEU A 301 12.30 -31.91 -2.81
N GLY A 302 12.17 -30.62 -2.48
CA GLY A 302 12.20 -30.11 -1.10
C GLY A 302 13.03 -28.82 -0.95
N GLU A 303 13.06 -28.27 0.27
CA GLU A 303 13.74 -27.00 0.57
C GLU A 303 15.26 -27.03 0.25
N LYS A 304 16.00 -28.06 0.67
CA LYS A 304 17.47 -28.18 0.46
C LYS A 304 17.89 -28.12 -1.01
N VAL A 305 17.14 -28.77 -1.90
CA VAL A 305 17.39 -28.73 -3.36
C VAL A 305 17.05 -27.34 -3.92
N THR A 306 16.04 -26.71 -3.36
CA THR A 306 15.60 -25.36 -3.74
C THR A 306 16.61 -24.29 -3.34
N GLU A 307 17.20 -24.39 -2.15
CA GLU A 307 18.28 -23.51 -1.71
C GLU A 307 19.50 -23.65 -2.62
N ASN A 308 19.93 -24.88 -2.92
CA ASN A 308 20.99 -25.15 -3.90
C ASN A 308 20.67 -24.61 -5.31
N PHE A 309 19.41 -24.65 -5.73
CA PHE A 309 18.96 -24.04 -6.98
C PHE A 309 19.16 -22.53 -6.98
N PHE A 310 18.69 -21.85 -5.93
CA PHE A 310 18.90 -20.42 -5.75
C PHE A 310 20.39 -20.06 -5.73
N GLU A 311 21.20 -20.70 -4.88
CA GLU A 311 22.60 -20.30 -4.69
C GLU A 311 23.40 -20.34 -5.99
N LYS A 312 23.08 -21.27 -6.90
CA LYS A 312 23.73 -21.39 -8.21
C LYS A 312 23.15 -20.47 -9.28
N ASN A 313 21.87 -20.08 -9.17
CA ASN A 313 21.15 -19.38 -10.26
C ASN A 313 20.69 -17.95 -9.91
N TYR A 314 20.83 -17.47 -8.67
CA TYR A 314 20.25 -16.17 -8.26
C TYR A 314 20.73 -14.99 -9.11
N ARG A 315 21.99 -15.02 -9.57
CA ARG A 315 22.58 -14.02 -10.47
C ARG A 315 21.97 -14.02 -11.89
N ALA A 316 21.38 -15.13 -12.32
CA ALA A 316 20.68 -15.24 -13.60
C ALA A 316 19.20 -14.83 -13.50
N ILE A 317 18.69 -14.53 -12.29
CA ILE A 317 17.31 -14.10 -12.10
C ILE A 317 17.20 -12.59 -12.38
N ASP A 318 16.41 -12.26 -13.39
CA ASP A 318 16.13 -10.87 -13.76
C ASP A 318 15.07 -10.29 -12.80
N LEU A 319 15.52 -9.52 -11.79
CA LEU A 319 14.66 -8.87 -10.79
C LEU A 319 13.56 -8.01 -11.46
N TYR A 320 13.84 -7.40 -12.60
CA TYR A 320 12.85 -6.66 -13.39
C TYR A 320 11.68 -7.55 -13.84
N LYS A 321 11.96 -8.75 -14.38
CA LYS A 321 10.92 -9.71 -14.79
C LYS A 321 10.07 -10.16 -13.61
N LEU A 322 10.66 -10.34 -12.41
CA LEU A 322 9.89 -10.66 -11.21
C LEU A 322 8.92 -9.53 -10.82
N MET A 323 9.31 -8.25 -10.99
CA MET A 323 8.39 -7.13 -10.78
C MET A 323 7.29 -7.06 -11.87
N CYS A 324 7.59 -7.41 -13.13
CA CYS A 324 6.56 -7.58 -14.16
C CYS A 324 5.56 -8.70 -13.81
N MET A 325 6.03 -9.82 -13.25
CA MET A 325 5.16 -10.91 -12.77
C MET A 325 4.30 -10.44 -11.60
N LEU A 326 4.90 -9.84 -10.57
CA LEU A 326 4.18 -9.29 -9.40
C LEU A 326 3.01 -8.36 -9.81
N ARG A 327 3.19 -7.58 -10.88
CA ARG A 327 2.18 -6.66 -11.43
C ARG A 327 1.01 -7.33 -12.17
N ASN A 328 1.21 -8.51 -12.75
CA ASN A 328 0.25 -9.17 -13.63
C ASN A 328 -0.52 -10.31 -12.93
N GLU A 329 -0.26 -10.54 -11.64
CA GLU A 329 -0.70 -11.71 -10.90
C GLU A 329 -1.93 -11.43 -10.02
N SER A 330 -2.66 -12.49 -9.68
CA SER A 330 -3.81 -12.41 -8.78
C SER A 330 -3.39 -12.33 -7.30
N PHE A 331 -4.29 -11.82 -6.44
CA PHE A 331 -4.00 -11.50 -5.03
C PHE A 331 -3.30 -12.63 -4.25
N GLY A 332 -3.68 -13.90 -4.48
CA GLY A 332 -3.09 -15.07 -3.81
C GLY A 332 -1.66 -15.43 -4.26
N ASN A 333 -1.13 -14.80 -5.31
CA ASN A 333 0.22 -15.01 -5.83
C ASN A 333 1.18 -13.87 -5.47
N VAL A 334 0.68 -12.66 -5.18
CA VAL A 334 1.47 -11.51 -4.69
C VAL A 334 2.37 -11.90 -3.51
N VAL A 335 1.78 -12.54 -2.49
CA VAL A 335 2.48 -13.05 -1.29
C VAL A 335 3.63 -14.00 -1.64
N LYS A 336 3.40 -14.95 -2.56
CA LYS A 336 4.38 -15.98 -2.92
C LYS A 336 5.55 -15.38 -3.72
N ILE A 337 5.25 -14.44 -4.60
CA ILE A 337 6.27 -13.72 -5.39
C ILE A 337 7.11 -12.85 -4.46
N ILE A 338 6.51 -12.14 -3.50
CA ILE A 338 7.26 -11.36 -2.50
C ILE A 338 8.17 -12.27 -1.66
N ALA A 339 7.67 -13.41 -1.17
CA ALA A 339 8.49 -14.37 -0.42
C ALA A 339 9.69 -14.88 -1.25
N LEU A 340 9.46 -15.21 -2.52
CA LEU A 340 10.50 -15.57 -3.49
C LEU A 340 11.54 -14.45 -3.67
N VAL A 341 11.10 -13.21 -3.94
CA VAL A 341 12.04 -12.09 -4.19
C VAL A 341 12.80 -11.72 -2.92
N LEU A 342 12.20 -11.85 -1.73
CA LEU A 342 12.87 -11.65 -0.44
C LEU A 342 14.04 -12.63 -0.22
N ILE A 343 13.91 -13.90 -0.65
CA ILE A 343 15.01 -14.87 -0.58
C ILE A 343 16.15 -14.46 -1.50
N ILE A 344 15.84 -14.01 -2.72
CA ILE A 344 16.82 -13.56 -3.71
C ILE A 344 17.55 -12.29 -3.20
N ILE A 345 16.81 -11.29 -2.72
CA ILE A 345 17.37 -10.04 -2.19
C ILE A 345 18.31 -10.27 -1.02
N LYS A 346 18.10 -11.28 -0.16
CA LYS A 346 19.06 -11.63 0.90
C LYS A 346 20.46 -11.92 0.35
N LYS A 347 20.55 -12.61 -0.80
CA LYS A 347 21.82 -13.04 -1.44
C LYS A 347 22.40 -12.01 -2.42
N CYS A 348 21.61 -11.05 -2.90
CA CYS A 348 22.11 -9.95 -3.72
C CYS A 348 22.84 -8.86 -2.91
N ASP A 349 23.86 -8.25 -3.50
CA ASP A 349 24.46 -7.00 -3.03
C ASP A 349 23.63 -5.76 -3.46
N ALA A 350 24.03 -4.57 -3.00
CA ALA A 350 23.33 -3.33 -3.26
C ALA A 350 23.29 -2.97 -4.76
N ASP A 351 24.39 -3.21 -5.48
CA ASP A 351 24.53 -2.86 -6.89
C ASP A 351 23.71 -3.79 -7.79
N GLN A 352 23.66 -5.09 -7.48
CA GLN A 352 22.79 -6.07 -8.13
C GLN A 352 21.30 -5.73 -7.95
N ILE A 353 20.89 -5.30 -6.75
CA ILE A 353 19.52 -4.86 -6.49
C ILE A 353 19.24 -3.59 -7.26
N ALA A 354 20.13 -2.60 -7.18
CA ALA A 354 19.97 -1.32 -7.86
C ALA A 354 19.94 -1.46 -9.39
N GLU A 355 20.81 -2.27 -10.00
CA GLU A 355 20.78 -2.56 -11.43
C GLU A 355 19.48 -3.27 -11.81
N GLY A 356 19.15 -4.38 -11.13
CA GLY A 356 17.97 -5.18 -11.42
C GLY A 356 16.66 -4.40 -11.28
N PHE A 357 16.57 -3.46 -10.34
CA PHE A 357 15.42 -2.57 -10.17
C PHE A 357 15.50 -1.28 -11.02
N SER A 358 16.65 -0.89 -11.56
CA SER A 358 16.80 0.26 -12.48
C SER A 358 16.73 -0.11 -13.95
N ARG A 359 16.79 -1.40 -14.30
CA ARG A 359 16.55 -1.90 -15.66
C ARG A 359 15.20 -1.41 -16.17
N ARG A 360 15.20 -0.93 -17.43
CA ARG A 360 14.04 -0.40 -18.13
C ARG A 360 13.47 -1.40 -19.12
N GLY A 361 12.14 -1.49 -19.20
CA GLY A 361 11.45 -2.31 -20.20
C GLY A 361 11.71 -1.83 -21.64
N LYS A 362 12.09 -2.75 -22.54
CA LYS A 362 12.41 -2.42 -23.95
C LYS A 362 11.25 -2.63 -24.95
N ARG A 363 10.10 -3.18 -24.54
CA ARG A 363 8.91 -3.46 -25.39
C ARG A 363 7.60 -3.42 -24.58
N ASN A 364 6.47 -3.29 -25.29
CA ASN A 364 5.08 -3.22 -24.80
C ASN A 364 4.70 -1.89 -24.11
N PHE A 365 3.45 -1.79 -23.62
CA PHE A 365 2.86 -0.68 -22.84
C PHE A 365 3.66 -0.22 -21.60
N TYR A 366 4.80 -0.86 -21.29
CA TYR A 366 5.68 -0.61 -20.14
C TYR A 366 7.12 -0.29 -20.56
N HIS A 367 7.27 0.36 -21.73
CA HIS A 367 8.54 0.95 -22.18
C HIS A 367 9.05 1.96 -21.13
N ASP A 368 10.35 1.93 -20.84
CA ASP A 368 11.02 2.74 -19.81
C ASP A 368 10.67 2.49 -18.33
N SER A 369 9.61 1.77 -17.98
CA SER A 369 9.30 1.44 -16.57
C SER A 369 10.44 0.68 -15.88
N THR A 370 10.71 1.03 -14.61
CA THR A 370 11.71 0.41 -13.74
C THR A 370 11.09 -0.59 -12.75
N GLY A 371 11.91 -1.42 -12.09
CA GLY A 371 11.45 -2.33 -11.03
C GLY A 371 10.87 -1.59 -9.81
N PHE A 372 11.46 -0.45 -9.42
CA PHE A 372 10.92 0.40 -8.35
C PHE A 372 9.55 0.99 -8.70
N TYR A 373 9.41 1.48 -9.94
CA TYR A 373 8.14 1.96 -10.47
C TYR A 373 7.06 0.87 -10.45
N LEU A 374 7.40 -0.34 -10.94
CA LEU A 374 6.47 -1.48 -10.96
C LEU A 374 6.05 -1.90 -9.53
N LEU A 375 6.97 -1.88 -8.56
CA LEU A 375 6.66 -2.19 -7.17
C LEU A 375 5.67 -1.18 -6.56
N MET A 376 5.87 0.12 -6.80
CA MET A 376 4.93 1.15 -6.33
C MET A 376 3.58 1.11 -7.05
N LEU A 377 3.55 0.69 -8.32
CA LEU A 377 2.30 0.46 -9.04
C LEU A 377 1.50 -0.73 -8.47
N VAL A 378 2.17 -1.75 -7.93
CA VAL A 378 1.46 -2.83 -7.22
C VAL A 378 0.96 -2.35 -5.85
N LEU A 379 1.76 -1.56 -5.12
CA LEU A 379 1.32 -0.92 -3.87
C LEU A 379 0.07 -0.04 -4.06
N GLU A 380 0.04 0.76 -5.13
CA GLU A 380 -1.07 1.63 -5.50
C GLU A 380 -2.37 0.85 -5.75
N LYS A 381 -2.30 -0.21 -6.55
CA LYS A 381 -3.45 -1.10 -6.83
C LYS A 381 -3.99 -1.78 -5.58
N GLU A 382 -3.10 -2.37 -4.76
CA GLU A 382 -3.50 -3.05 -3.52
C GLU A 382 -4.10 -2.06 -2.50
N ALA A 383 -3.62 -0.81 -2.46
CA ALA A 383 -4.23 0.25 -1.67
C ALA A 383 -5.61 0.66 -2.21
N ALA A 384 -5.78 0.76 -3.54
CA ALA A 384 -7.06 1.12 -4.17
C ALA A 384 -8.21 0.14 -3.87
N ILE A 385 -7.90 -1.14 -3.65
CA ILE A 385 -8.86 -2.18 -3.26
C ILE A 385 -8.88 -2.45 -1.73
N ASN A 386 -8.08 -1.72 -0.95
CA ASN A 386 -7.92 -1.89 0.50
C ASN A 386 -7.40 -3.28 0.95
N SER A 387 -6.44 -3.85 0.23
CA SER A 387 -5.84 -5.17 0.50
C SER A 387 -4.73 -5.10 1.56
N THR A 388 -5.14 -5.01 2.83
CA THR A 388 -4.26 -4.67 3.97
C THR A 388 -3.10 -5.65 4.22
N GLU A 389 -3.28 -6.94 3.94
CA GLU A 389 -2.23 -7.95 4.06
C GLU A 389 -1.16 -7.78 2.96
N ASN A 390 -1.59 -7.56 1.72
CA ASN A 390 -0.67 -7.37 0.59
C ASN A 390 0.07 -6.03 0.72
N VAL A 391 -0.62 -4.95 1.09
CA VAL A 391 0.02 -3.65 1.41
C VAL A 391 1.11 -3.82 2.48
N ALA A 392 0.86 -4.60 3.54
CA ALA A 392 1.90 -4.92 4.55
C ALA A 392 3.12 -5.59 3.93
N LYS A 393 2.92 -6.67 3.16
CA LYS A 393 4.01 -7.45 2.57
C LYS A 393 4.79 -6.67 1.50
N ILE A 394 4.11 -5.83 0.72
CA ILE A 394 4.73 -4.94 -0.27
C ILE A 394 5.56 -3.86 0.42
N VAL A 395 5.06 -3.27 1.51
CA VAL A 395 5.80 -2.28 2.30
C VAL A 395 7.02 -2.91 2.98
N GLU A 396 6.87 -4.07 3.63
CA GLU A 396 8.00 -4.80 4.25
C GLU A 396 9.09 -5.14 3.22
N PHE A 397 8.67 -5.55 2.02
CA PHE A 397 9.57 -5.84 0.89
C PHE A 397 10.28 -4.59 0.38
N ALA A 398 9.57 -3.48 0.21
CA ALA A 398 10.14 -2.20 -0.18
C ALA A 398 11.16 -1.67 0.85
N LEU A 399 10.85 -1.79 2.15
CA LEU A 399 11.78 -1.42 3.23
C LEU A 399 13.09 -2.21 3.17
N LYS A 400 13.03 -3.53 2.95
CA LYS A 400 14.23 -4.38 2.82
C LYS A 400 15.08 -4.06 1.58
N ILE A 401 14.48 -3.52 0.51
CA ILE A 401 15.22 -2.96 -0.63
C ILE A 401 15.93 -1.66 -0.21
N ILE A 402 15.22 -0.75 0.45
CA ILE A 402 15.74 0.57 0.90
C ILE A 402 16.86 0.43 1.93
N GLU A 403 16.78 -0.57 2.80
CA GLU A 403 17.84 -0.90 3.77
C GLU A 403 19.16 -1.24 3.05
N LYS A 404 19.11 -2.07 2.00
CA LYS A 404 20.29 -2.52 1.25
C LYS A 404 20.85 -1.50 0.26
N CYS A 405 20.02 -0.71 -0.42
CA CYS A 405 20.46 0.25 -1.43
C CYS A 405 21.14 1.49 -0.80
N SER A 406 22.01 2.17 -1.55
CA SER A 406 22.54 3.50 -1.19
C SER A 406 21.49 4.61 -1.39
N ALA A 407 21.73 5.80 -0.83
CA ALA A 407 20.85 6.96 -1.00
C ALA A 407 20.62 7.31 -2.48
N ASP A 408 21.69 7.39 -3.28
CA ASP A 408 21.61 7.65 -4.73
C ASP A 408 20.85 6.55 -5.49
N GLN A 409 21.03 5.29 -5.10
CA GLN A 409 20.33 4.16 -5.72
C GLN A 409 18.83 4.20 -5.43
N VAL A 410 18.43 4.54 -4.21
CA VAL A 410 17.01 4.74 -3.86
C VAL A 410 16.45 5.97 -4.58
N ALA A 411 17.11 7.12 -4.52
CA ALA A 411 16.67 8.35 -5.17
C ALA A 411 16.50 8.17 -6.69
N LYS A 412 17.49 7.58 -7.36
CA LYS A 412 17.43 7.25 -8.80
C LYS A 412 16.37 6.20 -9.10
N GLY A 413 16.22 5.18 -8.24
CA GLY A 413 15.24 4.11 -8.40
C GLY A 413 13.80 4.63 -8.41
N PHE A 414 13.42 5.40 -7.38
CA PHE A 414 12.09 5.97 -7.23
C PHE A 414 11.85 7.25 -8.06
N GLY A 415 12.91 7.98 -8.43
CA GLY A 415 12.83 9.19 -9.28
C GLY A 415 12.82 8.92 -10.79
N ASN A 416 13.11 7.69 -11.24
CA ASN A 416 12.93 7.32 -12.64
C ASN A 416 11.44 7.27 -13.01
N GLU A 417 11.11 7.87 -14.16
CA GLU A 417 9.80 7.78 -14.80
C GLU A 417 9.50 6.35 -15.29
N GLY A 418 8.22 5.99 -15.31
CA GLY A 418 7.72 4.81 -16.02
C GLY A 418 6.79 5.16 -17.19
N SER A 419 6.45 4.13 -17.98
CA SER A 419 5.66 4.27 -19.23
C SER A 419 4.32 4.99 -19.07
N LEU A 420 3.72 4.91 -17.88
CA LEU A 420 2.39 5.42 -17.62
C LEU A 420 2.50 6.91 -17.31
N HIS A 421 2.48 7.71 -18.38
CA HIS A 421 2.34 9.17 -18.32
C HIS A 421 3.45 9.89 -17.54
N GLY A 422 4.69 9.38 -17.53
CA GLY A 422 5.80 10.04 -16.85
C GLY A 422 5.73 10.04 -15.32
N ALA A 423 4.83 9.24 -14.71
CA ALA A 423 4.78 9.12 -13.25
C ALA A 423 6.09 8.51 -12.70
N THR A 424 6.58 9.04 -11.58
CA THR A 424 7.71 8.49 -10.83
C THR A 424 7.24 7.43 -9.82
N GLY A 425 8.19 6.65 -9.28
CA GLY A 425 7.90 5.75 -8.16
C GLY A 425 7.42 6.51 -6.90
N PHE A 426 7.91 7.72 -6.66
CA PHE A 426 7.39 8.61 -5.61
C PHE A 426 5.95 9.04 -5.85
N GLY A 427 5.61 9.42 -7.10
CA GLY A 427 4.25 9.79 -7.46
C GLY A 427 3.26 8.65 -7.21
N LEU A 428 3.63 7.42 -7.58
CA LEU A 428 2.84 6.22 -7.30
C LEU A 428 2.72 5.90 -5.80
N LEU A 429 3.78 6.12 -5.01
CA LEU A 429 3.72 5.95 -3.55
C LEU A 429 2.72 6.94 -2.90
N MET A 430 2.71 8.20 -3.36
CA MET A 430 1.76 9.21 -2.88
C MET A 430 0.33 8.96 -3.40
N LEU A 431 0.17 8.42 -4.61
CA LEU A 431 -1.12 7.96 -5.13
C LEU A 431 -1.66 6.76 -4.33
N ALA A 432 -0.78 5.81 -3.95
CA ALA A 432 -1.15 4.71 -3.05
C ALA A 432 -1.63 5.23 -1.68
N LEU A 433 -0.97 6.26 -1.13
CA LEU A 433 -1.39 6.93 0.09
C LEU A 433 -2.75 7.63 -0.06
N LYS A 434 -2.97 8.34 -1.18
CA LYS A 434 -4.28 8.93 -1.54
C LYS A 434 -5.37 7.87 -1.61
N ASN A 435 -5.10 6.73 -2.24
CA ASN A 435 -6.07 5.64 -2.36
C ASN A 435 -6.38 4.99 -1.00
N ALA A 436 -5.37 4.79 -0.15
CA ALA A 436 -5.59 4.30 1.22
C ALA A 436 -6.42 5.28 2.06
N ALA A 437 -6.18 6.60 1.93
CA ALA A 437 -6.95 7.65 2.61
C ALA A 437 -8.40 7.74 2.09
N ASP A 438 -8.62 7.59 0.79
CA ASP A 438 -9.93 7.55 0.13
C ASP A 438 -10.75 6.31 0.55
N LYS A 439 -10.09 5.18 0.86
CA LYS A 439 -10.71 4.01 1.52
C LYS A 439 -10.80 4.14 3.05
N ASN A 440 -10.43 5.30 3.60
CA ASN A 440 -10.33 5.59 5.03
C ASN A 440 -9.53 4.56 5.85
N SER A 441 -8.54 3.93 5.22
CA SER A 441 -7.85 2.76 5.76
C SER A 441 -6.65 3.15 6.60
N VAL A 442 -6.87 3.26 7.92
CA VAL A 442 -5.85 3.65 8.90
C VAL A 442 -4.60 2.76 8.83
N GLU A 443 -4.76 1.46 8.72
CA GLU A 443 -3.63 0.53 8.71
C GLU A 443 -2.77 0.69 7.44
N ASN A 444 -3.40 0.89 6.28
CA ASN A 444 -2.68 1.09 5.02
C ASN A 444 -2.03 2.48 4.96
N VAL A 445 -2.72 3.54 5.40
CA VAL A 445 -2.12 4.88 5.58
C VAL A 445 -0.89 4.81 6.49
N THR A 446 -0.95 4.06 7.59
CA THR A 446 0.20 3.88 8.51
C THR A 446 1.40 3.28 7.81
N LYS A 447 1.23 2.14 7.13
CA LYS A 447 2.32 1.41 6.47
C LYS A 447 2.93 2.21 5.31
N ILE A 448 2.10 2.83 4.49
CA ILE A 448 2.53 3.64 3.34
C ILE A 448 3.24 4.92 3.81
N THR A 449 2.74 5.58 4.86
CA THR A 449 3.41 6.75 5.47
C THR A 449 4.76 6.38 6.07
N ALA A 450 4.87 5.25 6.78
CA ALA A 450 6.12 4.77 7.34
C ALA A 450 7.17 4.44 6.25
N LEU A 451 6.74 3.85 5.13
CA LEU A 451 7.59 3.64 3.96
C LEU A 451 8.10 4.97 3.39
N ALA A 452 7.21 5.94 3.18
CA ALA A 452 7.59 7.26 2.64
C ALA A 452 8.60 7.98 3.56
N LEU A 453 8.37 7.97 4.87
CA LEU A 453 9.30 8.53 5.86
C LEU A 453 10.67 7.84 5.80
N LYS A 454 10.72 6.50 5.69
CA LYS A 454 12.00 5.77 5.57
C LYS A 454 12.76 6.10 4.28
N ILE A 455 12.07 6.37 3.18
CA ILE A 455 12.71 6.85 1.94
C ILE A 455 13.27 8.27 2.12
N ILE A 456 12.51 9.18 2.75
CA ILE A 456 12.94 10.56 3.05
C ILE A 456 14.14 10.59 4.00
N GLU A 457 14.18 9.72 5.01
CA GLU A 457 15.33 9.56 5.91
C GLU A 457 16.58 9.07 5.17
N LYS A 458 16.42 8.17 4.19
CA LYS A 458 17.52 7.57 3.42
C LYS A 458 18.11 8.53 2.38
N CYS A 459 17.28 9.26 1.64
CA CYS A 459 17.68 10.13 0.52
C CYS A 459 18.08 11.55 0.98
N SER A 460 18.85 11.66 2.07
CA SER A 460 18.88 12.88 2.90
C SER A 460 19.46 14.15 2.25
N VAL A 461 20.09 14.07 1.07
CA VAL A 461 20.59 15.23 0.30
C VAL A 461 19.41 15.95 -0.37
N ASP A 462 19.27 17.26 -0.15
CA ASP A 462 18.08 18.02 -0.59
C ASP A 462 17.80 17.88 -2.11
N HIS A 463 18.85 17.79 -2.93
CA HIS A 463 18.72 17.57 -4.38
C HIS A 463 18.15 16.18 -4.75
N GLN A 464 18.43 15.13 -3.98
CA GLN A 464 17.93 13.76 -4.24
C GLN A 464 16.41 13.67 -4.03
N ILE A 465 15.90 14.28 -2.98
CA ILE A 465 14.46 14.32 -2.66
C ILE A 465 13.72 15.26 -3.61
N ALA A 466 14.27 16.45 -3.87
CA ALA A 466 13.67 17.41 -4.80
C ALA A 466 13.51 16.81 -6.22
N VAL A 467 14.55 16.15 -6.75
CA VAL A 467 14.48 15.52 -8.09
C VAL A 467 13.50 14.34 -8.13
N GLY A 468 13.24 13.66 -7.01
CA GLY A 468 12.28 12.54 -6.95
C GLY A 468 10.81 12.97 -6.77
N TYR A 469 10.56 13.98 -5.93
CA TYR A 469 9.21 14.47 -5.64
C TYR A 469 8.71 15.49 -6.69
N PHE A 470 9.60 16.35 -7.20
CA PHE A 470 9.27 17.59 -7.94
C PHE A 470 9.73 17.59 -9.41
N ARG A 471 9.98 16.42 -10.01
CA ARG A 471 10.32 16.30 -11.44
C ARG A 471 9.10 16.53 -12.35
N VAL A 472 8.92 17.75 -12.86
CA VAL A 472 7.81 18.11 -13.75
C VAL A 472 8.05 17.56 -15.16
N TYR A 473 7.11 16.77 -15.69
CA TYR A 473 7.09 16.40 -17.12
C TYR A 473 5.68 16.42 -17.72
N VAL A 474 5.59 16.90 -18.96
CA VAL A 474 4.33 17.24 -19.64
C VAL A 474 4.04 16.22 -20.74
N HIS A 475 3.07 15.30 -20.54
CA HIS A 475 2.35 14.58 -21.62
C HIS A 475 1.07 13.86 -21.14
N ASN A 476 -0.09 14.49 -21.41
CA ASN A 476 -1.46 13.97 -21.26
C ASN A 476 -1.98 13.74 -19.83
N TRP A 477 -3.31 13.53 -19.74
CA TRP A 477 -4.25 13.62 -18.61
C TRP A 477 -3.84 13.11 -17.19
N LEU A 478 -2.79 12.28 -17.08
CA LEU A 478 -2.25 11.79 -15.80
C LEU A 478 -0.85 12.31 -15.45
N SER A 479 -0.14 12.98 -16.38
CA SER A 479 1.29 13.32 -16.24
C SER A 479 1.58 14.57 -15.42
N SER A 480 0.65 15.54 -15.38
CA SER A 480 0.83 16.84 -14.72
C SER A 480 0.68 16.78 -13.19
N ARG A 481 0.83 15.59 -12.59
CA ARG A 481 0.40 15.32 -11.22
C ARG A 481 1.55 14.90 -10.33
N MET A 482 2.17 15.94 -9.78
CA MET A 482 3.34 15.86 -8.94
C MET A 482 3.12 15.07 -7.64
N SER A 483 4.22 14.61 -7.04
CA SER A 483 4.16 13.73 -5.86
C SER A 483 3.54 14.45 -4.65
N PHE A 484 3.82 15.75 -4.46
CA PHE A 484 3.28 16.50 -3.33
C PHE A 484 1.78 16.76 -3.48
N CYS A 485 1.30 17.00 -4.70
CA CYS A 485 -0.12 17.15 -5.00
C CYS A 485 -0.95 15.93 -4.58
N TRP A 486 -0.46 14.71 -4.82
CA TRP A 486 -1.12 13.49 -4.36
C TRP A 486 -1.15 13.36 -2.83
N LEU A 487 -0.13 13.85 -2.12
CA LEU A 487 -0.12 13.92 -0.66
C LEU A 487 -1.17 14.89 -0.12
N ILE A 488 -1.35 16.06 -0.76
CA ILE A 488 -2.42 17.00 -0.40
C ILE A 488 -3.81 16.40 -0.68
N LEU A 489 -3.99 15.71 -1.80
CA LEU A 489 -5.23 14.96 -2.07
C LEU A 489 -5.49 13.87 -1.02
N ALA A 490 -4.46 13.14 -0.58
CA ALA A 490 -4.60 12.18 0.52
C ALA A 490 -5.08 12.87 1.81
N MET A 491 -4.58 14.08 2.10
CA MET A 491 -5.01 14.89 3.25
C MET A 491 -6.48 15.32 3.13
N ASN A 492 -6.92 15.78 1.96
CA ASN A 492 -8.33 16.12 1.69
C ASN A 492 -9.25 14.90 1.86
N HIS A 493 -8.93 13.76 1.26
CA HIS A 493 -9.73 12.53 1.44
C HIS A 493 -9.78 12.07 2.91
N ALA A 494 -8.68 12.17 3.66
CA ALA A 494 -8.66 11.86 5.10
C ALA A 494 -9.51 12.84 5.93
N ALA A 495 -9.51 14.12 5.59
CA ALA A 495 -10.32 15.15 6.23
C ALA A 495 -11.82 14.97 5.94
N GLY A 496 -12.20 14.73 4.67
CA GLY A 496 -13.57 14.43 4.25
C GLY A 496 -14.12 13.15 4.89
N GLY A 497 -13.28 12.13 5.05
CA GLY A 497 -13.57 10.91 5.82
C GLY A 497 -13.53 11.08 7.35
N ASN A 498 -13.29 12.30 7.84
CA ASN A 498 -13.14 12.68 9.25
C ASN A 498 -12.16 11.82 10.08
N SER A 499 -11.10 11.30 9.45
CA SER A 499 -10.16 10.39 10.12
C SER A 499 -8.95 11.13 10.67
N VAL A 500 -9.07 11.49 11.94
CA VAL A 500 -8.01 12.16 12.73
C VAL A 500 -6.68 11.44 12.64
N GLU A 501 -6.68 10.11 12.71
CA GLU A 501 -5.45 9.33 12.68
C GLU A 501 -4.77 9.36 11.30
N ASN A 502 -5.57 9.34 10.22
CA ASN A 502 -5.05 9.49 8.86
C ASN A 502 -4.50 10.89 8.62
N VAL A 503 -5.25 11.93 8.99
CA VAL A 503 -4.80 13.33 8.91
C VAL A 503 -3.50 13.52 9.70
N THR A 504 -3.37 12.95 10.90
CA THR A 504 -2.13 13.02 11.70
C THR A 504 -0.91 12.50 10.94
N LYS A 505 -1.01 11.30 10.36
CA LYS A 505 0.09 10.61 9.69
C LYS A 505 0.48 11.34 8.39
N ILE A 506 -0.52 11.74 7.61
CA ILE A 506 -0.34 12.49 6.36
C ILE A 506 0.26 13.88 6.63
N THR A 507 -0.20 14.59 7.66
CA THR A 507 0.38 15.87 8.13
C THR A 507 1.83 15.72 8.55
N ALA A 508 2.19 14.69 9.34
CA ALA A 508 3.55 14.47 9.78
C ALA A 508 4.52 14.25 8.59
N LEU A 509 4.08 13.49 7.58
CA LEU A 509 4.82 13.30 6.34
C LEU A 509 4.92 14.60 5.51
N ALA A 510 3.83 15.36 5.38
CA ALA A 510 3.83 16.64 4.69
C ALA A 510 4.81 17.64 5.34
N LEU A 511 4.83 17.72 6.66
CA LEU A 511 5.80 18.55 7.40
C LEU A 511 7.26 18.13 7.13
N LYS A 512 7.56 16.82 7.13
CA LYS A 512 8.91 16.31 6.83
C LYS A 512 9.37 16.64 5.41
N ILE A 513 8.45 16.66 4.45
CA ILE A 513 8.75 17.12 3.08
C ILE A 513 8.95 18.63 3.08
N ILE A 514 7.99 19.42 3.59
CA ILE A 514 8.06 20.89 3.66
C ILE A 514 9.35 21.36 4.34
N GLU A 515 9.83 20.69 5.40
CA GLU A 515 11.10 20.98 6.08
C GLU A 515 12.30 20.94 5.14
N LYS A 516 12.36 19.97 4.22
CA LYS A 516 13.48 19.73 3.30
C LYS A 516 13.45 20.54 2.00
N CYS A 517 12.31 21.16 1.67
CA CYS A 517 12.13 21.81 0.38
C CYS A 517 12.24 23.33 0.46
N THR A 518 12.68 23.98 -0.60
CA THR A 518 12.68 25.45 -0.71
C THR A 518 11.27 25.97 -0.97
N GLY A 519 11.01 27.24 -0.64
CA GLY A 519 9.73 27.89 -0.97
C GLY A 519 9.42 27.91 -2.46
N ARG A 520 10.45 27.93 -3.33
CA ARG A 520 10.28 27.86 -4.80
C ARG A 520 9.77 26.49 -5.25
N GLU A 521 10.33 25.41 -4.72
CA GLU A 521 9.88 24.05 -5.06
C GLU A 521 8.45 23.81 -4.57
N ILE A 522 8.16 24.19 -3.31
CA ILE A 522 6.81 24.09 -2.73
C ILE A 522 5.78 24.89 -3.54
N ALA A 523 6.13 26.12 -3.98
CA ALA A 523 5.23 26.93 -4.80
C ALA A 523 5.01 26.33 -6.19
N ALA A 524 6.06 25.86 -6.85
CA ALA A 524 5.97 25.25 -8.18
C ALA A 524 5.04 24.02 -8.22
N GLU A 525 5.02 23.23 -7.13
CA GLU A 525 4.07 22.12 -6.93
C GLU A 525 2.63 22.62 -6.74
N LEU A 526 2.45 23.56 -5.80
CA LEU A 526 1.12 24.02 -5.38
C LEU A 526 0.40 24.86 -6.45
N CYS A 527 1.13 25.39 -7.44
CA CYS A 527 0.58 26.03 -8.63
C CYS A 527 -0.04 25.05 -9.64
N GLN A 528 0.27 23.74 -9.60
CA GLN A 528 -0.16 22.83 -10.66
C GLN A 528 -1.63 22.42 -10.54
N GLU A 529 -2.29 22.38 -11.69
CA GLU A 529 -3.69 22.01 -11.88
C GLU A 529 -3.92 20.49 -11.77
N LEU A 530 -4.94 20.10 -11.00
CA LEU A 530 -5.30 18.71 -10.68
C LEU A 530 -6.79 18.47 -10.91
N GLU A 531 -7.17 17.61 -11.85
CA GLU A 531 -8.56 17.16 -12.01
C GLU A 531 -8.94 16.07 -10.98
N SER A 532 -10.03 16.26 -10.22
CA SER A 532 -10.61 15.14 -9.47
C SER A 532 -11.26 14.12 -10.41
N SER A 533 -10.97 12.83 -10.21
CA SER A 533 -11.63 11.72 -10.93
C SER A 533 -13.06 11.41 -10.43
N THR A 534 -13.68 12.34 -9.71
CA THR A 534 -15.08 12.29 -9.30
C THR A 534 -15.96 12.74 -10.48
N ARG A 535 -17.29 12.56 -10.40
CA ARG A 535 -18.21 12.89 -11.52
C ARG A 535 -18.29 14.38 -11.89
N TYR A 536 -17.50 15.22 -11.23
CA TYR A 536 -17.32 16.63 -11.55
C TYR A 536 -15.82 16.83 -11.82
N HIS A 537 -15.47 17.17 -13.07
CA HIS A 537 -14.10 17.47 -13.48
C HIS A 537 -13.71 18.86 -12.95
N VAL A 538 -13.56 18.96 -11.64
CA VAL A 538 -13.02 20.15 -10.99
C VAL A 538 -11.51 20.06 -11.10
N VAL A 539 -10.97 20.82 -12.04
CA VAL A 539 -9.55 21.15 -12.08
C VAL A 539 -9.29 22.13 -10.92
N MET A 540 -8.32 21.86 -10.05
CA MET A 540 -7.99 22.70 -8.88
C MET A 540 -6.49 22.68 -8.60
N THR A 541 -5.90 23.81 -8.17
CA THR A 541 -4.48 23.86 -7.81
C THR A 541 -4.20 23.07 -6.51
N GLY A 542 -2.95 22.66 -6.30
CA GLY A 542 -2.54 21.99 -5.05
C GLY A 542 -2.85 22.83 -3.79
N PHE A 543 -2.75 24.16 -3.87
CA PHE A 543 -3.13 25.04 -2.76
C PHE A 543 -4.64 25.09 -2.54
N CYS A 544 -5.45 25.09 -3.60
CA CYS A 544 -6.90 24.98 -3.50
C CYS A 544 -7.33 23.65 -2.83
N TRP A 545 -6.69 22.53 -3.16
CA TRP A 545 -6.96 21.24 -2.51
C TRP A 545 -6.61 21.23 -1.01
N LEU A 546 -5.53 21.90 -0.61
CA LEU A 546 -5.16 22.05 0.80
C LEU A 546 -6.18 22.88 1.59
N MET A 547 -6.75 23.92 0.98
CA MET A 547 -7.81 24.72 1.58
C MET A 547 -9.18 24.00 1.56
N SER A 548 -9.44 23.17 0.56
CA SER A 548 -10.57 22.23 0.55
C SER A 548 -10.47 21.22 1.70
N ALA A 549 -9.28 20.71 2.03
CA ALA A 549 -9.09 19.82 3.20
C ALA A 549 -9.46 20.51 4.53
N LEU A 550 -9.13 21.80 4.69
CA LEU A 550 -9.61 22.61 5.82
C LEU A 550 -11.13 22.82 5.78
N THR A 551 -11.71 23.03 4.59
CA THR A 551 -13.15 23.20 4.40
C THR A 551 -13.92 21.96 4.83
N ASP A 552 -13.44 20.77 4.45
CA ASP A 552 -14.01 19.48 4.83
C ASP A 552 -13.88 19.24 6.34
N ALA A 553 -12.70 19.46 6.92
CA ALA A 553 -12.48 19.33 8.37
C ALA A 553 -13.41 20.27 9.18
N ALA A 554 -13.61 21.50 8.70
CA ALA A 554 -14.53 22.47 9.27
C ALA A 554 -16.02 22.06 9.12
N ASP A 555 -16.44 21.51 7.96
CA ASP A 555 -17.80 20.97 7.81
C ASP A 555 -18.04 19.78 8.74
N LYS A 556 -17.06 18.89 8.92
CA LYS A 556 -17.13 17.79 9.90
C LYS A 556 -17.01 18.27 11.36
N ASN A 557 -16.84 19.58 11.58
CA ASN A 557 -16.66 20.21 12.89
C ASN A 557 -15.49 19.60 13.71
N SER A 558 -14.44 19.18 13.01
CA SER A 558 -13.36 18.37 13.58
C SER A 558 -12.16 19.24 13.95
N VAL A 559 -12.17 19.75 15.19
CA VAL A 559 -11.14 20.67 15.72
C VAL A 559 -9.74 20.09 15.56
N GLU A 560 -9.57 18.82 15.88
CA GLU A 560 -8.26 18.16 15.78
C GLU A 560 -7.75 18.05 14.34
N ASN A 561 -8.64 17.89 13.35
CA ASN A 561 -8.28 17.93 11.94
C ASN A 561 -7.95 19.35 11.47
N VAL A 562 -8.74 20.35 11.86
CA VAL A 562 -8.48 21.76 11.50
C VAL A 562 -7.13 22.22 12.05
N THR A 563 -6.84 21.98 13.33
CA THR A 563 -5.52 22.29 13.92
C THR A 563 -4.39 21.56 13.18
N LYS A 564 -4.52 20.23 12.94
CA LYS A 564 -3.45 19.45 12.27
C LYS A 564 -3.19 19.87 10.83
N ILE A 565 -4.23 20.22 10.05
CA ILE A 565 -4.06 20.69 8.66
C ILE A 565 -3.52 22.12 8.64
N THR A 566 -3.84 22.94 9.64
CA THR A 566 -3.34 24.32 9.74
C THR A 566 -1.81 24.39 9.91
N VAL A 567 -1.18 23.45 10.65
CA VAL A 567 0.28 23.44 10.86
C VAL A 567 1.11 23.43 9.56
N PRO A 568 0.93 22.49 8.60
CA PRO A 568 1.68 22.51 7.34
C PRO A 568 1.34 23.72 6.46
N VAL A 569 0.09 24.20 6.48
CA VAL A 569 -0.29 25.43 5.75
C VAL A 569 0.50 26.63 6.27
N LEU A 570 0.59 26.79 7.59
CA LEU A 570 1.40 27.84 8.22
C LEU A 570 2.88 27.71 7.83
N LYS A 571 3.41 26.49 7.77
CA LYS A 571 4.80 26.25 7.36
C LYS A 571 5.07 26.59 5.90
N ILE A 572 4.10 26.35 5.02
CA ILE A 572 4.14 26.79 3.61
C ILE A 572 4.13 28.33 3.53
N ILE A 573 3.22 28.99 4.26
CA ILE A 573 3.16 30.47 4.32
C ILE A 573 4.45 31.07 4.87
N GLU A 574 5.11 30.43 5.84
CA GLU A 574 6.42 30.84 6.34
C GLU A 574 7.51 30.74 5.25
N LYS A 575 7.60 29.60 4.55
CA LYS A 575 8.65 29.33 3.55
C LYS A 575 8.49 30.05 2.21
N CYS A 576 7.28 30.28 1.73
CA CYS A 576 7.05 30.94 0.44
C CYS A 576 7.19 32.47 0.54
N SER A 577 7.60 33.12 -0.55
CA SER A 577 7.48 34.58 -0.71
C SER A 577 6.02 34.99 -0.97
N ALA A 578 5.72 36.29 -0.90
CA ALA A 578 4.38 36.79 -1.17
C ALA A 578 3.96 36.55 -2.64
N ASP A 579 4.87 36.75 -3.61
CA ASP A 579 4.62 36.45 -5.04
C ASP A 579 4.40 34.94 -5.29
N GLN A 580 5.07 34.08 -4.52
CA GLN A 580 4.85 32.63 -4.57
C GLN A 580 3.48 32.24 -4.01
N ILE A 581 2.99 32.95 -3.00
CA ILE A 581 1.65 32.75 -2.42
C ILE A 581 0.56 33.29 -3.37
N GLU A 582 0.81 34.40 -4.03
CA GLU A 582 -0.04 34.91 -5.13
C GLU A 582 -0.15 33.87 -6.25
N ALA A 583 0.99 33.36 -6.75
CA ALA A 583 1.04 32.41 -7.85
C ALA A 583 0.29 31.08 -7.58
N VAL A 584 0.32 30.55 -6.35
CA VAL A 584 -0.46 29.33 -6.00
C VAL A 584 -1.94 29.62 -5.74
N GLY A 585 -2.30 30.89 -5.52
CA GLY A 585 -3.67 31.35 -5.28
C GLY A 585 -4.47 31.66 -6.55
N VAL A 586 -3.86 31.53 -7.73
CA VAL A 586 -4.46 31.86 -9.03
C VAL A 586 -5.56 30.87 -9.45
N MET A 587 -6.43 31.35 -10.35
CA MET A 587 -7.49 30.65 -11.06
C MET A 587 -7.12 29.26 -11.62
N VAL A 588 -8.19 28.53 -11.97
CA VAL A 588 -8.15 27.36 -12.83
C VAL A 588 -9.23 27.47 -13.92
N ALA A 589 -8.98 26.90 -15.11
CA ALA A 589 -9.93 26.85 -16.23
C ALA A 589 -10.94 25.67 -16.12
N ASP A 590 -12.07 25.80 -16.82
CA ASP A 590 -13.20 24.85 -16.85
C ASP A 590 -13.87 24.55 -15.49
N SER A 591 -14.90 23.70 -15.48
CA SER A 591 -16.12 23.68 -14.62
C SER A 591 -16.09 24.06 -13.11
N GLY A 592 -14.92 24.18 -12.47
CA GLY A 592 -14.72 24.88 -11.18
C GLY A 592 -14.25 26.34 -11.32
N ALA A 593 -14.24 26.88 -12.54
CA ALA A 593 -13.68 28.16 -12.95
C ALA A 593 -14.24 29.28 -12.08
N GLY A 594 -13.43 29.78 -11.15
CA GLY A 594 -13.99 30.55 -10.05
C GLY A 594 -13.23 30.49 -8.74
N THR A 595 -12.89 29.29 -8.31
CA THR A 595 -12.47 29.07 -6.92
C THR A 595 -10.96 29.19 -6.74
N THR A 596 -10.56 29.90 -5.69
CA THR A 596 -9.17 30.16 -5.31
C THR A 596 -8.89 29.57 -3.93
N GLY A 597 -7.62 29.46 -3.52
CA GLY A 597 -7.28 29.02 -2.16
C GLY A 597 -7.89 29.95 -1.09
N PHE A 598 -7.96 31.26 -1.38
CA PHE A 598 -8.62 32.25 -0.53
C PHE A 598 -10.13 32.02 -0.43
N TYR A 599 -10.80 31.69 -1.54
CA TYR A 599 -12.22 31.31 -1.54
C TYR A 599 -12.47 30.14 -0.58
N TRP A 600 -11.73 29.03 -0.74
CA TRP A 600 -11.90 27.83 0.10
C TRP A 600 -11.57 28.10 1.58
N LEU A 601 -10.57 28.91 1.89
CA LEU A 601 -10.28 29.34 3.26
C LEU A 601 -11.45 30.09 3.90
N MET A 602 -12.13 30.96 3.16
CA MET A 602 -13.31 31.69 3.65
C MET A 602 -14.56 30.80 3.76
N VAL A 603 -14.71 29.79 2.90
CA VAL A 603 -15.74 28.75 3.06
C VAL A 603 -15.48 27.90 4.31
N ALA A 604 -14.22 27.55 4.61
CA ALA A 604 -13.85 26.84 5.84
C ALA A 604 -14.16 27.66 7.11
N LEU A 605 -13.91 28.97 7.07
CA LEU A 605 -14.30 29.90 8.13
C LEU A 605 -15.82 29.96 8.31
N TYR A 606 -16.57 30.12 7.20
CA TYR A 606 -18.02 30.10 7.21
C TYR A 606 -18.57 28.79 7.81
N ASN A 607 -18.05 27.64 7.38
CA ASN A 607 -18.45 26.32 7.90
C ASN A 607 -18.23 26.25 9.41
N SER A 608 -17.11 26.76 9.91
CA SER A 608 -16.79 26.74 11.35
C SER A 608 -17.77 27.57 12.19
N VAL A 609 -18.17 28.75 11.71
CA VAL A 609 -19.24 29.56 12.31
C VAL A 609 -20.60 28.84 12.20
N PHE A 610 -20.89 28.26 11.04
CA PHE A 610 -22.13 27.53 10.79
C PHE A 610 -22.26 26.29 11.70
N LYS A 611 -21.17 25.60 12.03
CA LYS A 611 -21.11 24.49 13.00
C LYS A 611 -20.94 24.94 14.46
N ASN A 612 -20.72 26.23 14.70
CA ASN A 612 -20.59 26.87 16.03
C ASN A 612 -19.33 26.47 16.83
N SER A 613 -18.24 26.05 16.19
CA SER A 613 -16.98 25.82 16.90
C SER A 613 -16.15 27.11 16.96
N VAL A 614 -15.92 27.60 18.17
CA VAL A 614 -15.09 28.77 18.44
C VAL A 614 -13.61 28.44 18.20
N GLU A 615 -13.20 27.20 18.48
CA GLU A 615 -11.85 26.67 18.28
C GLU A 615 -11.49 26.67 16.78
N ASN A 616 -12.36 26.11 15.93
CA ASN A 616 -12.18 26.12 14.48
C ASN A 616 -12.12 27.54 13.91
N VAL A 617 -13.00 28.44 14.39
CA VAL A 617 -12.94 29.87 14.02
C VAL A 617 -11.61 30.49 14.47
N THR A 618 -11.07 30.14 15.63
CA THR A 618 -9.78 30.64 16.14
C THR A 618 -8.63 30.24 15.24
N GLU A 619 -8.52 28.95 14.89
CA GLU A 619 -7.44 28.43 14.04
C GLU A 619 -7.51 29.04 12.64
N ILE A 620 -8.69 29.03 12.02
CA ILE A 620 -8.86 29.52 10.65
C ILE A 620 -8.69 31.04 10.56
N THR A 621 -9.16 31.81 11.55
CA THR A 621 -8.89 33.27 11.58
C THR A 621 -7.41 33.58 11.85
N THR A 622 -6.72 32.80 12.68
CA THR A 622 -5.26 32.93 12.90
C THR A 622 -4.49 32.66 11.61
N LEU A 623 -4.86 31.60 10.88
CA LEU A 623 -4.32 31.29 9.55
C LEU A 623 -4.59 32.42 8.54
N ALA A 624 -5.83 32.90 8.46
CA ALA A 624 -6.21 34.00 7.57
C ALA A 624 -5.45 35.29 7.89
N LEU A 625 -5.27 35.65 9.16
CA LEU A 625 -4.49 36.83 9.57
C LEU A 625 -3.01 36.71 9.18
N LYS A 626 -2.38 35.54 9.32
CA LYS A 626 -1.01 35.31 8.85
C LYS A 626 -0.89 35.45 7.32
N LEU A 627 -1.86 34.93 6.56
CA LEU A 627 -1.91 35.02 5.10
C LEU A 627 -2.11 36.47 4.62
N VAL A 628 -3.07 37.19 5.21
CA VAL A 628 -3.34 38.62 4.96
C VAL A 628 -2.15 39.49 5.39
N GLY A 629 -1.46 39.13 6.47
CA GLY A 629 -0.24 39.82 6.91
C GLY A 629 0.89 39.71 5.88
N LYS A 630 1.04 38.55 5.23
CA LYS A 630 2.11 38.26 4.27
C LYS A 630 1.89 38.88 2.89
N CYS A 631 0.65 38.97 2.40
CA CYS A 631 0.35 39.43 1.04
C CYS A 631 0.07 40.95 0.97
N SER A 632 0.47 41.59 -0.13
CA SER A 632 0.01 42.92 -0.52
C SER A 632 -1.46 42.89 -0.96
N ALA A 633 -2.05 44.07 -1.23
CA ALA A 633 -3.38 44.10 -1.80
C ALA A 633 -3.41 43.51 -3.22
N ASP A 634 -2.51 43.92 -4.12
CA ASP A 634 -2.52 43.39 -5.50
C ASP A 634 -2.38 41.86 -5.54
N GLN A 635 -1.56 41.28 -4.65
CA GLN A 635 -1.42 39.82 -4.48
C GLN A 635 -2.71 39.15 -3.96
N MET A 636 -3.45 39.80 -3.06
CA MET A 636 -4.76 39.32 -2.59
C MET A 636 -5.89 39.55 -3.61
N ARG A 637 -5.73 40.48 -4.55
CA ARG A 637 -6.72 40.84 -5.58
C ARG A 637 -6.99 39.70 -6.56
N ILE A 638 -6.05 38.77 -6.73
CA ILE A 638 -6.27 37.57 -7.55
C ILE A 638 -7.13 36.53 -6.79
N GLY A 639 -7.05 36.51 -5.45
CA GLY A 639 -7.69 35.50 -4.60
C GLY A 639 -9.09 35.84 -4.07
N PHE A 640 -9.24 36.98 -3.39
CA PHE A 640 -10.48 37.35 -2.68
C PHE A 640 -11.62 37.86 -3.57
N PRO A 641 -11.36 38.73 -4.59
CA PRO A 641 -12.39 39.30 -5.46
C PRO A 641 -12.94 38.39 -6.55
N TRP A 642 -12.24 37.30 -6.87
CA TRP A 642 -12.57 36.51 -8.05
C TRP A 642 -13.92 35.81 -7.90
N GLN A 643 -14.78 35.94 -8.90
CA GLN A 643 -16.15 35.43 -8.90
C GLN A 643 -16.18 34.00 -9.46
N VAL A 644 -16.98 33.13 -8.83
CA VAL A 644 -17.27 31.81 -9.40
C VAL A 644 -18.02 31.95 -10.72
N THR A 645 -17.44 31.52 -11.84
CA THR A 645 -18.04 31.66 -13.17
C THR A 645 -18.93 30.48 -13.56
N THR A 646 -18.71 29.30 -12.96
CA THR A 646 -19.50 28.07 -13.22
C THR A 646 -19.75 27.27 -11.94
N GLY A 647 -20.90 26.58 -11.86
CA GLY A 647 -21.29 25.75 -10.71
C GLY A 647 -22.12 26.49 -9.66
N CYS A 648 -22.65 25.79 -8.65
CA CYS A 648 -23.37 26.44 -7.55
C CYS A 648 -22.36 26.75 -6.42
N PRO A 649 -22.12 28.02 -6.02
CA PRO A 649 -22.87 29.23 -6.39
C PRO A 649 -22.12 30.20 -7.34
N VAL A 650 -22.63 30.38 -8.57
CA VAL A 650 -22.11 31.36 -9.55
C VAL A 650 -22.17 32.78 -8.98
N GLY A 651 -21.07 33.52 -9.12
CA GLY A 651 -20.94 34.93 -8.77
C GLY A 651 -20.54 35.20 -7.33
N GLU A 652 -20.38 34.18 -6.49
CA GLU A 652 -19.84 34.35 -5.13
C GLU A 652 -18.31 34.45 -5.15
N THR A 653 -17.74 35.14 -4.16
CA THR A 653 -16.30 35.44 -4.03
C THR A 653 -15.78 35.01 -2.65
N GLY A 654 -14.47 34.93 -2.46
CA GLY A 654 -13.90 34.70 -1.12
C GLY A 654 -14.31 35.80 -0.13
N PHE A 655 -14.36 37.05 -0.60
CA PHE A 655 -14.83 38.18 0.21
C PHE A 655 -16.30 38.03 0.63
N PHE A 656 -17.17 37.57 -0.28
CA PHE A 656 -18.58 37.32 0.02
C PHE A 656 -18.75 36.26 1.12
N TRP A 657 -17.99 35.16 1.08
CA TRP A 657 -18.02 34.14 2.14
C TRP A 657 -17.54 34.65 3.49
N LEU A 658 -16.55 35.56 3.53
CA LEU A 658 -16.12 36.24 4.76
C LEU A 658 -17.25 37.09 5.37
N ILE A 659 -18.00 37.83 4.55
CA ILE A 659 -19.17 38.60 5.03
C ILE A 659 -20.28 37.66 5.49
N ARG A 660 -20.55 36.54 4.79
CA ARG A 660 -21.49 35.52 5.26
C ARG A 660 -21.08 34.90 6.60
N ALA A 661 -19.78 34.65 6.82
CA ALA A 661 -19.29 34.16 8.11
C ALA A 661 -19.56 35.17 9.23
N LEU A 662 -19.33 36.46 9.00
CA LEU A 662 -19.66 37.52 9.97
C LEU A 662 -21.16 37.60 10.24
N ASN A 663 -21.99 37.59 9.20
CA ASN A 663 -23.45 37.57 9.30
C ASN A 663 -23.95 36.41 10.17
N HIS A 664 -23.45 35.19 9.93
CA HIS A 664 -23.84 34.03 10.73
C HIS A 664 -23.33 34.10 12.18
N ALA A 665 -22.15 34.69 12.43
CA ALA A 665 -21.65 34.89 13.79
C ALA A 665 -22.52 35.87 14.60
N VAL A 666 -22.98 36.96 13.95
CA VAL A 666 -23.91 37.92 14.54
C VAL A 666 -25.30 37.31 14.74
N LEU A 667 -25.83 36.58 13.76
CA LEU A 667 -27.13 35.89 13.88
C LEU A 667 -27.16 34.83 14.99
N LYS A 668 -26.03 34.16 15.25
CA LYS A 668 -25.87 33.25 16.40
C LYS A 668 -25.51 33.93 17.71
N ASN A 669 -25.32 35.26 17.72
CA ASN A 669 -24.94 36.05 18.87
C ASN A 669 -23.63 35.58 19.57
N VAL A 670 -22.65 35.09 18.79
CA VAL A 670 -21.35 34.63 19.33
C VAL A 670 -20.32 35.75 19.21
N SER A 671 -20.31 36.63 20.22
CA SER A 671 -19.48 37.86 20.25
C SER A 671 -17.99 37.61 19.96
N GLU A 672 -17.43 36.51 20.46
CA GLU A 672 -16.03 36.14 20.22
C GLU A 672 -15.75 35.83 18.74
N ASN A 673 -16.64 35.11 18.06
CA ASN A 673 -16.52 34.83 16.63
C ASN A 673 -16.68 36.13 15.82
N VAL A 674 -17.61 37.00 16.21
CA VAL A 674 -17.79 38.33 15.60
C VAL A 674 -16.50 39.15 15.71
N ALA A 675 -15.86 39.20 16.88
CA ALA A 675 -14.61 39.94 17.09
C ALA A 675 -13.45 39.40 16.24
N LYS A 676 -13.28 38.07 16.15
CA LYS A 676 -12.23 37.42 15.36
C LYS A 676 -12.42 37.68 13.85
N ILE A 677 -13.62 37.49 13.33
CA ILE A 677 -13.94 37.70 11.90
C ILE A 677 -13.84 39.19 11.54
N THR A 678 -14.32 40.08 12.42
CA THR A 678 -14.17 41.54 12.25
C THR A 678 -12.70 41.96 12.16
N THR A 679 -11.81 41.30 12.90
CA THR A 679 -10.37 41.58 12.87
C THR A 679 -9.71 41.10 11.58
N VAL A 680 -10.14 39.97 11.00
CA VAL A 680 -9.73 39.56 9.64
C VAL A 680 -10.21 40.60 8.62
N LEU A 681 -11.47 41.00 8.70
CA LEU A 681 -12.09 41.92 7.75
C LEU A 681 -11.45 43.31 7.79
N SER A 682 -11.17 43.88 8.97
CA SER A 682 -10.53 45.20 9.08
C SER A 682 -9.14 45.19 8.47
N LYS A 683 -8.32 44.16 8.74
CA LYS A 683 -6.97 44.01 8.17
C LYS A 683 -6.93 43.80 6.64
N ILE A 684 -8.03 43.35 6.04
CA ILE A 684 -8.18 43.30 4.58
C ILE A 684 -8.58 44.69 4.05
N VAL A 685 -9.61 45.32 4.63
CA VAL A 685 -10.20 46.58 4.12
C VAL A 685 -9.24 47.78 4.22
N VAL A 686 -8.34 47.81 5.21
CA VAL A 686 -7.35 48.90 5.37
C VAL A 686 -6.08 48.74 4.55
N LYS A 687 -5.95 47.68 3.74
CA LYS A 687 -4.78 47.53 2.87
C LYS A 687 -4.77 48.64 1.80
N PRO A 688 -3.60 49.21 1.45
CA PRO A 688 -3.49 50.12 0.31
C PRO A 688 -4.16 49.53 -0.94
N ASP A 689 -4.80 50.36 -1.76
CA ASP A 689 -5.49 49.94 -2.99
C ASP A 689 -6.70 48.99 -2.85
N PHE A 690 -7.14 48.63 -1.63
CA PHE A 690 -8.41 47.91 -1.43
C PHE A 690 -9.64 48.56 -2.11
N PRO A 691 -9.78 49.90 -2.23
CA PRO A 691 -10.86 50.53 -3.02
C PRO A 691 -10.94 50.12 -4.49
N ARG A 692 -9.89 49.52 -5.07
CA ARG A 692 -9.96 48.93 -6.43
C ARG A 692 -10.80 47.65 -6.47
N TRP A 693 -11.17 47.09 -5.32
CA TRP A 693 -11.98 45.88 -5.19
C TRP A 693 -13.45 46.17 -4.85
N LEU A 694 -13.94 47.41 -5.03
CA LEU A 694 -15.33 47.77 -4.71
C LEU A 694 -16.37 46.90 -5.45
N PHE A 695 -16.02 46.32 -6.61
CA PHE A 695 -16.86 45.36 -7.34
C PHE A 695 -17.18 44.08 -6.54
N CYS A 696 -16.35 43.69 -5.55
CA CYS A 696 -16.66 42.59 -4.62
C CYS A 696 -17.97 42.80 -3.84
N LEU A 697 -18.39 44.06 -3.68
CA LEU A 697 -19.52 44.47 -2.84
C LEU A 697 -20.85 44.44 -3.59
N GLU A 698 -20.85 44.19 -4.91
CA GLU A 698 -22.06 44.15 -5.75
C GLU A 698 -23.06 43.06 -5.34
N LYS A 699 -22.56 41.95 -4.77
CA LYS A 699 -23.38 40.83 -4.29
C LYS A 699 -23.90 40.99 -2.86
N LEU A 700 -23.50 42.04 -2.13
CA LEU A 700 -23.93 42.27 -0.75
C LEU A 700 -25.33 42.87 -0.71
N GLY A 701 -26.23 42.21 0.02
CA GLY A 701 -27.59 42.69 0.25
C GLY A 701 -27.67 43.74 1.36
N ALA A 702 -28.82 44.40 1.47
CA ALA A 702 -29.08 45.37 2.55
C ALA A 702 -28.94 44.78 3.97
N SER A 703 -29.15 43.47 4.13
CA SER A 703 -28.88 42.72 5.37
C SER A 703 -27.41 42.76 5.77
N ASP A 704 -26.51 42.64 4.79
CA ASP A 704 -25.08 42.43 5.01
C ASP A 704 -24.44 43.76 5.43
N TYR A 705 -24.80 44.84 4.73
CA TYR A 705 -24.48 46.20 5.16
C TYR A 705 -25.07 46.54 6.53
N LYS A 706 -26.26 46.03 6.90
CA LYS A 706 -26.83 46.26 8.23
C LYS A 706 -25.98 45.59 9.32
N VAL A 707 -25.51 44.37 9.10
CA VAL A 707 -24.60 43.67 10.03
C VAL A 707 -23.27 44.43 10.15
N LEU A 708 -22.66 44.82 9.04
CA LEU A 708 -21.39 45.57 9.02
C LEU A 708 -21.48 46.91 9.76
N ASN A 709 -22.60 47.63 9.65
CA ASN A 709 -22.86 48.86 10.39
C ASN A 709 -23.18 48.63 11.89
N SER A 710 -23.65 47.42 12.24
CA SER A 710 -24.01 47.04 13.62
C SER A 710 -22.83 46.73 14.52
N VAL A 711 -21.61 46.57 13.97
CA VAL A 711 -20.40 46.35 14.78
C VAL A 711 -20.24 47.50 15.79
N SER A 712 -20.22 47.13 17.07
CA SER A 712 -20.10 48.03 18.21
C SER A 712 -18.69 48.58 18.34
N VAL A 713 -18.58 49.84 18.80
CA VAL A 713 -17.31 50.39 19.26
C VAL A 713 -17.16 49.97 20.72
N ASP A 714 -16.07 49.27 21.05
CA ASP A 714 -15.75 48.74 22.37
C ASP A 714 -14.25 48.92 22.69
N ASN A 715 -13.81 48.44 23.86
CA ASN A 715 -12.43 48.59 24.32
C ASN A 715 -11.39 47.79 23.51
N ALA A 716 -11.82 46.88 22.61
CA ALA A 716 -10.97 46.14 21.68
C ALA A 716 -11.05 46.69 20.24
N PHE A 717 -11.74 47.83 20.05
CA PHE A 717 -11.89 48.50 18.77
C PHE A 717 -10.67 49.38 18.47
N ASP A 718 -10.15 49.31 17.25
CA ASP A 718 -8.96 50.03 16.82
C ASP A 718 -9.26 50.96 15.64
N ILE A 719 -8.27 51.77 15.23
CA ILE A 719 -8.41 52.69 14.10
C ILE A 719 -8.73 51.96 12.78
N ASP A 720 -8.26 50.71 12.61
CA ASP A 720 -8.53 49.93 11.40
C ASP A 720 -9.99 49.49 11.33
N LYS A 721 -10.57 49.05 12.45
CA LYS A 721 -11.99 48.73 12.61
C LYS A 721 -12.85 49.98 12.42
N LEU A 722 -12.40 51.14 12.89
CA LEU A 722 -13.09 52.42 12.62
C LEU A 722 -13.13 52.72 11.11
N ARG A 723 -11.97 52.72 10.43
CA ARG A 723 -11.89 52.93 8.98
C ARG A 723 -12.79 51.94 8.22
N MET A 724 -12.80 50.67 8.62
CA MET A 724 -13.63 49.61 8.02
C MET A 724 -15.14 49.86 8.19
N VAL A 725 -15.62 50.21 9.40
CA VAL A 725 -17.06 50.49 9.61
C VAL A 725 -17.52 51.71 8.80
N LEU A 726 -16.71 52.77 8.76
CA LEU A 726 -17.01 53.98 7.98
C LEU A 726 -17.01 53.70 6.47
N PHE A 727 -16.03 52.91 6.00
CA PHE A 727 -15.97 52.42 4.62
C PHE A 727 -17.28 51.71 4.23
N PHE A 728 -17.76 50.74 5.02
CA PHE A 728 -18.99 50.02 4.72
C PHE A 728 -20.26 50.88 4.86
N ARG A 729 -20.28 51.89 5.74
CA ARG A 729 -21.41 52.84 5.82
C ARG A 729 -21.54 53.63 4.52
N ILE A 730 -20.42 54.14 3.99
CA ILE A 730 -20.43 54.92 2.73
C ILE A 730 -20.70 54.01 1.52
N CYS A 731 -20.15 52.78 1.50
CA CYS A 731 -20.48 51.79 0.45
C CYS A 731 -21.97 51.42 0.45
N SER A 732 -22.60 51.29 1.62
CA SER A 732 -24.05 51.06 1.75
C SER A 732 -24.86 52.19 1.10
N TYR A 733 -24.47 53.45 1.32
CA TYR A 733 -25.09 54.59 0.63
C TYR A 733 -24.92 54.49 -0.89
N MET A 734 -23.72 54.19 -1.39
CA MET A 734 -23.46 54.07 -2.84
C MET A 734 -24.32 52.96 -3.48
N HIS A 735 -24.34 51.77 -2.87
CA HIS A 735 -25.12 50.61 -3.34
C HIS A 735 -26.64 50.92 -3.38
N SER A 736 -27.19 51.58 -2.36
CA SER A 736 -28.60 51.99 -2.34
C SER A 736 -28.99 53.06 -3.37
N ASN A 737 -28.03 53.60 -4.15
CA ASN A 737 -28.28 54.55 -5.23
C ASN A 737 -27.97 53.97 -6.62
N HIS A 738 -27.86 52.64 -6.75
CA HIS A 738 -27.63 51.91 -8.00
C HIS A 738 -26.38 52.34 -8.79
N THR A 739 -25.28 52.69 -8.10
CA THR A 739 -24.00 52.87 -8.79
C THR A 739 -23.36 51.56 -9.17
N ASP A 740 -22.91 51.49 -10.41
CA ASP A 740 -21.83 50.62 -10.82
C ASP A 740 -20.55 50.98 -10.03
N LEU A 741 -20.05 50.02 -9.26
CA LEU A 741 -18.87 50.18 -8.41
C LEU A 741 -17.56 49.85 -9.16
N SER A 742 -17.65 49.26 -10.36
CA SER A 742 -16.54 48.67 -11.11
C SER A 742 -15.76 49.67 -12.00
N GLY A 743 -16.33 50.84 -12.28
CA GLY A 743 -15.80 51.77 -13.30
C GLY A 743 -14.49 52.48 -12.93
N GLU A 744 -13.44 52.25 -13.73
CA GLU A 744 -12.30 53.17 -13.91
C GLU A 744 -12.69 54.44 -14.70
N ASN A 745 -13.77 54.40 -15.48
CA ASN A 745 -14.25 55.50 -16.31
C ASN A 745 -15.28 56.38 -15.57
N THR A 746 -15.00 57.68 -15.43
CA THR A 746 -15.88 58.69 -14.82
C THR A 746 -17.08 59.10 -15.69
N SER A 747 -17.21 58.49 -16.87
CA SER A 747 -17.96 58.99 -18.02
C SER A 747 -19.31 58.29 -18.28
N ARG A 748 -19.55 57.10 -17.73
CA ARG A 748 -20.84 56.38 -17.87
C ARG A 748 -21.40 55.89 -16.54
N PHE A 749 -22.42 56.60 -16.10
CA PHE A 749 -23.36 56.21 -15.07
C PHE A 749 -24.73 56.70 -15.54
N ASP A 750 -25.75 55.85 -15.55
CA ASP A 750 -27.10 56.22 -15.98
C ASP A 750 -27.85 56.87 -14.80
N PHE A 751 -27.67 58.18 -14.65
CA PHE A 751 -28.12 58.93 -13.45
C PHE A 751 -29.48 59.61 -13.63
N ARG A 752 -30.32 59.54 -12.58
CA ARG A 752 -31.58 60.30 -12.52
C ARG A 752 -31.41 61.81 -12.22
N THR A 753 -30.31 62.26 -11.59
CA THR A 753 -29.99 63.70 -11.40
C THR A 753 -28.48 63.96 -11.27
N ASN A 754 -28.04 65.18 -11.61
CA ASN A 754 -26.63 65.59 -11.48
C ASN A 754 -26.14 65.67 -10.03
N ASP A 755 -27.02 66.03 -9.07
CA ASP A 755 -26.67 66.07 -7.64
C ASP A 755 -26.22 64.70 -7.12
N THR A 756 -26.92 63.64 -7.54
CA THR A 756 -26.58 62.26 -7.18
C THR A 756 -25.17 61.92 -7.67
N LYS A 757 -24.81 62.30 -8.90
CA LYS A 757 -23.45 62.12 -9.45
C LYS A 757 -22.37 62.75 -8.56
N ILE A 758 -22.56 64.01 -8.17
CA ILE A 758 -21.59 64.74 -7.33
C ILE A 758 -21.44 64.07 -5.96
N LYS A 759 -22.56 63.69 -5.31
CA LYS A 759 -22.53 63.04 -4.00
C LYS A 759 -21.83 61.67 -4.03
N LEU A 760 -21.98 60.91 -5.12
CA LEU A 760 -21.33 59.61 -5.31
C LEU A 760 -19.83 59.74 -5.61
N VAL A 761 -19.41 60.76 -6.38
CA VAL A 761 -17.99 61.09 -6.56
C VAL A 761 -17.38 61.50 -5.22
N ASN A 762 -18.06 62.34 -4.45
CA ASN A 762 -17.60 62.74 -3.11
C ASN A 762 -17.54 61.54 -2.15
N ALA A 763 -18.49 60.60 -2.22
CA ALA A 763 -18.47 59.36 -1.44
C ALA A 763 -17.25 58.47 -1.79
N LYS A 764 -16.95 58.28 -3.09
CA LYS A 764 -15.79 57.51 -3.56
C LYS A 764 -14.47 58.16 -3.14
N ASN A 765 -14.36 59.49 -3.22
CA ASN A 765 -13.20 60.25 -2.77
C ASN A 765 -13.02 60.19 -1.24
N LEU A 766 -14.12 60.29 -0.48
CA LEU A 766 -14.10 60.21 0.98
C LEU A 766 -13.63 58.84 1.46
N ILE A 767 -14.11 57.75 0.85
CA ILE A 767 -13.60 56.37 1.08
C ILE A 767 -12.08 56.31 0.88
N ASN A 768 -11.58 56.79 -0.26
CA ASN A 768 -10.15 56.73 -0.60
C ASN A 768 -9.25 57.51 0.37
N ASN A 769 -9.81 58.53 1.03
CA ASN A 769 -9.08 59.35 2.00
C ASN A 769 -9.20 58.79 3.42
N ILE A 770 -10.37 58.33 3.85
CA ILE A 770 -10.58 57.72 5.19
C ILE A 770 -9.65 56.51 5.39
N LEU A 771 -9.44 55.68 4.37
CA LEU A 771 -8.55 54.52 4.47
C LEU A 771 -7.06 54.90 4.66
N LYS A 772 -6.68 56.17 4.41
CA LYS A 772 -5.30 56.68 4.55
C LYS A 772 -5.06 57.45 5.85
N CYS A 773 -6.11 57.84 6.59
CA CYS A 773 -5.97 58.61 7.82
C CYS A 773 -5.31 57.79 8.93
N GLU A 774 -4.27 58.31 9.56
CA GLU A 774 -3.59 57.64 10.68
C GLU A 774 -4.35 57.82 12.00
N SER A 775 -5.18 58.87 12.11
CA SER A 775 -5.94 59.19 13.32
C SER A 775 -7.46 59.35 13.10
N ALA A 776 -8.24 59.11 14.15
CA ALA A 776 -9.68 59.37 14.15
C ALA A 776 -10.03 60.86 13.96
N GLU A 777 -9.10 61.75 14.32
CA GLU A 777 -9.25 63.20 14.19
C GLU A 777 -9.09 63.67 12.73
N GLU A 778 -8.20 63.06 11.95
CA GLU A 778 -8.15 63.27 10.49
C GLU A 778 -9.42 62.78 9.81
N ILE A 779 -9.91 61.59 10.20
CA ILE A 779 -11.19 61.03 9.70
C ILE A 779 -12.33 62.01 9.99
N LYS A 780 -12.41 62.56 11.20
CA LYS A 780 -13.42 63.55 11.59
C LYS A 780 -13.39 64.78 10.68
N ARG A 781 -12.22 65.42 10.54
CA ARG A 781 -12.05 66.61 9.68
C ARG A 781 -12.39 66.36 8.21
N LEU A 782 -12.08 65.16 7.67
CA LEU A 782 -12.50 64.78 6.32
C LEU A 782 -14.02 64.69 6.16
N ILE A 783 -14.71 64.07 7.11
CA ILE A 783 -16.17 63.92 7.05
C ILE A 783 -16.86 65.28 7.22
N GLU A 784 -16.41 66.12 8.16
CA GLU A 784 -16.89 67.50 8.36
C GLU A 784 -16.70 68.36 7.10
N SER A 785 -15.54 68.26 6.45
CA SER A 785 -15.27 68.94 5.17
C SER A 785 -16.25 68.50 4.08
N GLY A 786 -16.47 67.19 3.92
CA GLY A 786 -17.43 66.62 2.96
C GLY A 786 -18.89 66.99 3.25
N GLN A 787 -19.28 67.08 4.53
CA GLN A 787 -20.59 67.63 4.92
C GLN A 787 -20.73 69.10 4.56
N GLY A 788 -19.66 69.91 4.72
CA GLY A 788 -19.65 71.32 4.36
C GLY A 788 -19.97 71.59 2.90
N GLU A 789 -19.54 70.72 1.98
CA GLU A 789 -19.93 70.78 0.57
C GLU A 789 -21.35 70.25 0.32
N ASN A 790 -21.69 69.08 0.89
CA ASN A 790 -23.01 68.48 0.69
C ASN A 790 -24.14 69.39 1.22
N ASN A 791 -23.91 70.12 2.31
CA ASN A 791 -24.84 71.10 2.86
C ASN A 791 -25.08 72.32 1.93
N LYS A 792 -24.16 72.63 1.00
CA LYS A 792 -24.39 73.64 -0.05
C LYS A 792 -25.32 73.11 -1.13
N ILE A 793 -25.19 71.82 -1.47
CA ILE A 793 -26.01 71.11 -2.46
C ILE A 793 -27.44 70.86 -1.93
N ASP A 794 -27.60 70.49 -0.65
CA ASP A 794 -28.94 70.30 -0.07
C ASP A 794 -29.65 71.64 0.19
N LYS A 795 -28.93 72.74 0.47
CA LYS A 795 -29.51 74.08 0.63
C LYS A 795 -30.12 74.68 -0.65
N SER A 796 -29.72 74.24 -1.84
CA SER A 796 -30.34 74.69 -3.10
C SER A 796 -31.68 74.00 -3.39
N ARG A 797 -31.99 72.87 -2.74
CA ARG A 797 -33.28 72.14 -2.84
C ARG A 797 -34.33 72.67 -1.85
N LYS A 798 -34.53 73.98 -1.81
CA LYS A 798 -35.16 74.70 -0.67
C LYS A 798 -36.63 74.35 -0.32
N PHE A 799 -37.29 73.42 -1.02
CA PHE A 799 -38.65 72.95 -0.72
C PHE A 799 -38.82 71.44 -0.96
N LEU A 800 -39.48 70.78 0.02
CA LEU A 800 -40.29 69.54 -0.05
C LEU A 800 -39.72 68.13 0.28
N MET A 801 -38.43 67.89 0.55
CA MET A 801 -38.00 66.59 1.14
C MET A 801 -36.89 66.75 2.19
N GLY A 802 -36.82 65.79 3.13
CA GLY A 802 -35.91 65.80 4.29
C GLY A 802 -34.42 65.59 3.95
N LYS A 803 -33.58 65.40 4.98
CA LYS A 803 -32.12 65.20 4.83
C LYS A 803 -31.82 64.16 3.76
N SER A 804 -30.85 64.43 2.88
CA SER A 804 -30.48 63.46 1.85
C SER A 804 -29.84 62.21 2.46
N ASN A 805 -30.04 61.04 1.85
CA ASN A 805 -29.45 59.77 2.32
C ASN A 805 -27.92 59.83 2.47
N TYR A 806 -27.25 60.70 1.70
CA TYR A 806 -25.82 60.97 1.85
C TYR A 806 -25.51 61.76 3.13
N ALA A 807 -26.27 62.83 3.43
CA ALA A 807 -26.12 63.58 4.66
C ALA A 807 -26.29 62.68 5.89
N GLN A 808 -27.32 61.82 5.90
CA GLN A 808 -27.51 60.83 6.96
C GLN A 808 -26.32 59.86 7.07
N SER A 809 -25.82 59.34 5.94
CA SER A 809 -24.63 58.47 5.94
C SER A 809 -23.39 59.15 6.54
N LEU A 810 -23.21 60.45 6.33
CA LEU A 810 -22.09 61.20 6.90
C LEU A 810 -22.29 61.51 8.40
N GLU A 811 -23.53 61.79 8.84
CA GLU A 811 -23.86 61.96 10.26
C GLU A 811 -23.64 60.67 11.05
N ASP A 812 -24.06 59.52 10.51
CA ASP A 812 -23.82 58.21 11.14
C ASP A 812 -22.32 57.89 11.22
N CYS A 813 -21.53 58.32 10.21
CA CYS A 813 -20.09 58.21 10.22
C CYS A 813 -19.45 59.06 11.33
N LEU A 814 -19.85 60.34 11.48
CA LEU A 814 -19.38 61.18 12.58
C LEU A 814 -19.74 60.59 13.94
N SER A 815 -20.96 60.10 14.11
CA SER A 815 -21.40 59.49 15.38
C SER A 815 -20.54 58.28 15.77
N LYS A 816 -20.12 57.44 14.81
CA LYS A 816 -19.16 56.35 15.06
C LYS A 816 -17.75 56.84 15.42
N VAL A 817 -17.28 57.93 14.80
CA VAL A 817 -15.98 58.57 15.14
C VAL A 817 -16.00 59.16 16.54
N GLU A 818 -17.07 59.87 16.91
CA GLU A 818 -17.26 60.46 18.24
C GLU A 818 -17.38 59.37 19.32
N ALA A 819 -18.09 58.27 19.05
CA ALA A 819 -18.14 57.11 19.94
C ALA A 819 -16.76 56.50 20.17
N TYR A 820 -15.91 56.43 19.14
CA TYR A 820 -14.51 56.00 19.25
C TYR A 820 -13.68 56.97 20.08
N GLN A 821 -13.72 58.27 19.79
CA GLN A 821 -12.99 59.30 20.55
C GLN A 821 -13.41 59.35 22.03
N LYS A 822 -14.65 58.96 22.36
CA LYS A 822 -15.14 58.87 23.74
C LYS A 822 -14.58 57.67 24.52
N ILE A 823 -14.28 56.57 23.85
CA ILE A 823 -13.70 55.35 24.46
C ILE A 823 -12.17 55.44 24.49
N PHE A 824 -11.58 56.03 23.44
CA PHE A 824 -10.14 56.25 23.29
C PHE A 824 -9.83 57.75 23.21
N PRO A 825 -9.95 58.50 24.33
CA PRO A 825 -9.58 59.90 24.36
C PRO A 825 -8.08 60.06 24.08
N LEU A 826 -7.72 61.12 23.36
CA LEU A 826 -6.32 61.50 23.16
C LEU A 826 -5.62 61.67 24.51
N GLN A 827 -4.49 60.99 24.70
CA GLN A 827 -3.52 61.44 25.69
C GLN A 827 -2.98 62.79 25.20
N GLU A 828 -3.23 63.85 25.97
CA GLU A 828 -2.56 65.13 25.72
C GLU A 828 -1.04 64.90 25.73
N PRO A 829 -0.27 65.49 24.80
CA PRO A 829 1.18 65.44 24.88
C PRO A 829 1.61 66.05 26.22
N THR A 830 2.30 65.26 27.03
CA THR A 830 2.78 65.69 28.35
C THR A 830 3.58 66.97 28.21
N ARG A 831 3.05 68.07 28.75
CA ARG A 831 3.76 69.35 28.78
C ARG A 831 5.14 69.15 29.42
N PRO A 832 6.22 69.63 28.81
CA PRO A 832 7.50 69.74 29.50
C PRO A 832 7.30 70.56 30.78
N LEU A 833 7.82 70.08 31.91
CA LEU A 833 7.80 70.84 33.16
C LEU A 833 8.56 72.16 32.97
N PRO A 834 7.93 73.32 33.25
CA PRO A 834 8.61 74.61 33.10
C PRO A 834 9.54 74.84 34.30
N GLY A 835 10.82 74.47 34.18
CA GLY A 835 11.80 74.78 35.22
C GLY A 835 13.11 74.00 35.18
N ALA A 836 13.97 74.27 34.18
CA ALA A 836 15.41 74.00 34.27
C ALA A 836 16.17 74.86 33.23
N LEU A 837 16.51 76.09 33.60
CA LEU A 837 17.57 76.88 32.97
C LEU A 837 18.74 76.97 33.95
N ALA A 838 19.69 76.05 33.82
CA ALA A 838 21.09 76.11 34.29
C ALA A 838 21.83 74.87 33.75
#